data_AF-A0A2N9DX37-F1
#
_entry.id   AF-A0A2N9DX37-F1
#
_cell.length_a   1.000
_cell.length_b   1.000
_cell.length_c   1.000
_cell.angle_alpha   90.00
_cell.angle_beta   90.00
_cell.angle_gamma   90.00
#
_symmetry.space_group_name_H-M   'P 1'
#
loop_
_entity.id
_entity.type
_entity.pdbx_description
1 polymer ?
#
loop_
_entity_poly.entity_id
_entity_poly.type
_entity_poly.pdbx_seq_one_letter_code
_entity_poly.pdbx_strand_id
1 'polypeptide(L)'
;MNKKKISLLMFSSIILTQLGAIQNVSATEVSNNSQKNAEQIPSSQVGTSSTASESSNSVNSASKANSQSSNQNTDSQKRSQIQSTSRSSQTTSKVETQTANQISTLSNIVNFKSTVKVKNQQGSHLINEKTGAITKSLGFKTSWLTSKKATDSKGQTWYKVSGNEYISAKDVYVKGTNMLGTPTTFKQVVKIKAGNGSALVSSTGNVSRTLSNGSRWKTFQKVSDVFGEEWYKVGTNAYVRASDCYLEGQSIFKNPQAINKVTITIVNSNGGNLVKDDGEITGKLKFKSNWLTSKTVVNNAGVLYYKVSRNEYVSSADVKVVNDETQKINNFQAQNGIITILNKNGAKTTTQTGNKNGELKYTSRWKYSSIGTDIYGIKWYRVGTNQYVSSADSTTQNENMFQQVQAYNTVLMVSNYKGAVIKDSFNNKGKTLPIYSSWQITQKAIDKTGGVWYRVGTNQYVSATDMHAKTISVNKDMIAGLPNNHSSNEIIVAHESGTPAEANNPNALENEIAYMKNHWTSAYVTHWVGHGGKIVQTAPVGQMSWGCGPTGNAKAFAQVELARTNNKATFNKDYQSYVRLLRFLADQAGISYKLDQGGKGIKTHSWISNTYHEVDHTDPYGYLQSMGISKAQFAKDLANGI
;
A
#
# COMPACT_ATOMS: atom_id res chain seq x y z
N MET A 1 30.56 -20.95 57.13
CA MET A 1 31.99 -20.91 56.70
C MET A 1 32.07 -21.69 55.38
N ASN A 2 32.62 -21.20 54.26
CA ASN A 2 33.97 -20.66 53.98
C ASN A 2 35.10 -21.66 54.35
N LYS A 3 36.05 -22.03 53.48
CA LYS A 3 36.52 -21.40 52.22
C LYS A 3 36.87 -22.44 51.13
N LYS A 4 36.89 -22.03 49.86
CA LYS A 4 37.79 -22.57 48.81
C LYS A 4 39.02 -21.65 48.66
N LYS A 5 40.12 -22.18 48.11
CA LYS A 5 41.17 -21.45 47.38
C LYS A 5 41.11 -21.93 45.90
N ILE A 6 41.15 -21.05 44.88
CA ILE A 6 42.37 -20.55 44.16
C ILE A 6 43.18 -21.75 43.60
N SER A 7 43.51 -21.89 42.30
CA SER A 7 43.77 -20.93 41.19
C SER A 7 43.35 -21.54 39.82
N LEU A 8 43.50 -21.01 38.58
CA LEU A 8 43.92 -19.74 37.90
C LEU A 8 43.18 -19.77 36.50
N LEU A 9 42.64 -18.71 35.86
CA LEU A 9 43.27 -17.63 35.06
C LEU A 9 44.23 -18.15 33.95
N MET A 10 44.02 -17.90 32.66
CA MET A 10 44.22 -16.63 31.89
C MET A 10 43.59 -16.74 30.47
N PHE A 11 43.46 -15.73 29.58
CA PHE A 11 44.00 -14.34 29.47
C PHE A 11 43.07 -13.42 28.62
N SER A 12 43.14 -12.10 28.85
CA SER A 12 42.83 -10.94 27.96
C SER A 12 41.41 -10.80 27.33
N SER A 13 40.62 -9.71 27.46
CA SER A 13 40.88 -8.25 27.54
C SER A 13 41.32 -7.63 26.19
N ILE A 14 40.96 -6.39 25.79
CA ILE A 14 40.20 -5.24 26.39
C ILE A 14 39.58 -4.44 25.18
N ILE A 15 38.72 -3.40 25.18
CA ILE A 15 38.13 -2.32 26.05
C ILE A 15 36.62 -2.19 25.63
N LEU A 16 35.60 -1.76 26.40
CA LEU A 16 35.23 -0.43 26.98
C LEU A 16 34.89 0.64 25.91
N THR A 17 34.07 1.70 26.11
CA THR A 17 33.42 2.41 27.24
C THR A 17 32.24 3.25 26.66
N GLN A 18 31.28 3.90 27.33
CA GLN A 18 30.63 3.95 28.68
C GLN A 18 29.25 4.65 28.40
N LEU A 19 28.08 4.28 28.92
CA LEU A 19 27.57 4.12 30.29
C LEU A 19 27.47 5.44 31.08
N GLY A 20 26.25 5.79 31.51
CA GLY A 20 25.94 6.84 32.48
C GLY A 20 24.62 6.52 33.19
N ALA A 21 24.64 6.44 34.51
CA ALA A 21 23.50 6.03 35.34
C ALA A 21 23.51 6.77 36.69
N ILE A 22 22.34 7.00 37.28
CA ILE A 22 22.16 7.54 38.64
C ILE A 22 21.09 6.70 39.37
N GLN A 23 21.21 6.57 40.69
CA GLN A 23 20.49 5.61 41.53
C GLN A 23 19.28 6.21 42.26
N ASN A 24 18.44 5.34 42.82
CA ASN A 24 17.38 5.70 43.78
C ASN A 24 17.96 6.08 45.15
N VAL A 25 17.23 6.92 45.89
CA VAL A 25 17.33 7.10 47.36
C VAL A 25 15.92 7.06 47.94
N SER A 26 15.76 6.61 49.20
CA SER A 26 14.46 6.34 49.83
C SER A 26 14.34 6.88 51.26
N ALA A 27 13.26 7.61 51.54
CA ALA A 27 12.66 7.81 52.88
C ALA A 27 11.17 8.16 52.69
N THR A 28 10.19 7.39 53.19
CA THR A 28 9.61 7.33 54.57
C THR A 28 8.42 8.30 54.76
N GLU A 29 7.46 7.94 55.60
CA GLU A 29 6.05 8.41 55.62
C GLU A 29 5.75 9.51 56.67
N VAL A 30 4.55 10.13 56.63
CA VAL A 30 3.49 10.10 57.71
C VAL A 30 2.40 11.19 57.55
N SER A 31 1.15 10.84 57.93
CA SER A 31 -0.05 11.65 58.31
C SER A 31 -0.77 12.63 57.34
N ASN A 32 -2.04 12.31 57.04
CA ASN A 32 -3.33 12.94 57.49
C ASN A 32 -3.34 14.47 57.84
N ASN A 33 -4.44 15.26 57.69
CA ASN A 33 -5.88 14.93 57.57
C ASN A 33 -6.77 16.08 57.01
N SER A 34 -8.03 15.75 56.67
CA SER A 34 -9.30 16.54 56.72
C SER A 34 -9.47 17.99 56.20
N GLN A 35 -10.32 18.12 55.16
CA GLN A 35 -11.51 19.03 55.01
C GLN A 35 -11.57 20.45 55.63
N LYS A 36 -11.98 21.45 54.79
CA LYS A 36 -13.33 22.08 54.83
C LYS A 36 -13.65 23.05 53.65
N ASN A 37 -14.89 23.53 53.61
CA ASN A 37 -15.52 24.44 52.61
C ASN A 37 -15.01 25.91 52.73
N ALA A 38 -15.41 26.94 51.95
CA ALA A 38 -16.66 27.17 51.20
C ALA A 38 -16.61 28.28 50.08
N GLU A 39 -17.80 28.60 49.55
CA GLU A 39 -18.27 29.90 48.97
C GLU A 39 -17.95 30.34 47.51
N GLN A 40 -18.90 30.00 46.63
CA GLN A 40 -19.75 30.86 45.75
C GLN A 40 -19.35 32.34 45.49
N ILE A 41 -19.21 32.80 44.20
CA ILE A 41 -20.19 33.56 43.35
C ILE A 41 -20.35 35.06 43.75
N PRO A 42 -20.52 36.09 42.85
CA PRO A 42 -21.11 36.08 41.48
C PRO A 42 -20.35 36.82 40.34
N SER A 43 -21.06 36.88 39.19
CA SER A 43 -20.93 37.70 37.96
C SER A 43 -20.70 39.23 38.17
N SER A 44 -20.41 40.09 37.17
CA SER A 44 -21.12 40.22 35.87
C SER A 44 -20.52 41.20 34.81
N GLN A 45 -20.98 41.00 33.54
CA GLN A 45 -21.28 41.98 32.45
C GLN A 45 -20.26 42.96 31.78
N VAL A 46 -20.29 42.90 30.42
CA VAL A 46 -20.43 44.00 29.42
C VAL A 46 -19.34 45.08 29.22
N GLY A 47 -19.06 45.44 27.95
CA GLY A 47 -18.34 46.66 27.51
C GLY A 47 -17.26 46.41 26.44
N THR A 48 -17.56 46.34 25.14
CA THR A 48 -17.64 47.44 24.12
C THR A 48 -16.32 48.16 23.75
N SER A 49 -15.76 47.77 22.60
CA SER A 49 -15.16 48.60 21.52
C SER A 49 -14.30 49.85 21.80
N SER A 50 -13.12 49.90 21.18
CA SER A 50 -12.47 51.12 20.69
C SER A 50 -11.62 50.84 19.42
N THR A 51 -11.16 51.88 18.71
CA THR A 51 -10.68 51.81 17.30
C THR A 51 -9.42 52.61 17.00
N ALA A 52 -8.63 52.09 16.04
CA ALA A 52 -7.82 52.78 15.02
C ALA A 52 -6.72 53.82 15.39
N SER A 53 -5.47 53.49 15.05
CA SER A 53 -4.39 54.33 14.47
C SER A 53 -3.17 53.39 14.25
N GLU A 54 -2.33 53.44 13.21
CA GLU A 54 -1.58 54.54 12.55
C GLU A 54 -0.46 55.14 13.43
N SER A 55 0.80 55.30 12.99
CA SER A 55 1.41 54.98 11.68
C SER A 55 2.95 54.75 11.77
N SER A 56 3.56 54.51 10.61
CA SER A 56 4.98 54.28 10.26
C SER A 56 6.11 55.00 11.03
N ASN A 57 7.31 54.39 11.00
CA ASN A 57 8.54 55.15 10.67
C ASN A 57 9.57 54.34 9.86
N SER A 58 10.61 55.01 9.37
CA SER A 58 11.47 54.66 8.21
C SER A 58 12.74 53.84 8.55
N VAL A 59 13.12 52.82 7.77
CA VAL A 59 14.00 52.79 6.56
C VAL A 59 15.43 53.31 6.78
N ASN A 60 16.43 52.42 6.61
CA ASN A 60 17.67 52.78 5.91
C ASN A 60 18.46 51.57 5.36
N SER A 61 18.67 51.50 4.04
CA SER A 61 19.89 51.03 3.34
C SER A 61 19.62 50.74 1.85
N ALA A 62 20.43 51.34 0.98
CA ALA A 62 20.57 50.99 -0.44
C ALA A 62 21.95 50.30 -0.62
N SER A 63 22.40 49.79 -1.78
CA SER A 63 21.92 49.96 -3.16
C SER A 63 22.47 48.85 -4.08
N LYS A 64 21.90 48.70 -5.29
CA LYS A 64 22.48 48.14 -6.54
C LYS A 64 22.97 46.67 -6.50
N ALA A 65 22.39 45.73 -7.26
CA ALA A 65 22.39 45.59 -8.73
C ALA A 65 23.78 45.28 -9.32
N ASN A 66 23.99 44.41 -10.32
CA ASN A 66 23.25 43.35 -11.02
C ASN A 66 24.06 43.08 -12.31
N SER A 67 24.40 41.83 -12.66
CA SER A 67 24.73 41.45 -14.05
C SER A 67 24.88 39.92 -14.20
N GLN A 68 24.70 39.43 -15.42
CA GLN A 68 24.81 38.03 -15.82
C GLN A 68 26.03 37.83 -16.73
N SER A 69 26.55 36.60 -16.83
CA SER A 69 26.53 35.79 -18.07
C SER A 69 27.75 34.85 -18.26
N SER A 70 27.53 33.75 -18.99
CA SER A 70 28.42 32.97 -19.89
C SER A 70 29.91 33.38 -20.04
N ASN A 71 30.88 32.49 -20.29
CA ASN A 71 30.83 31.31 -21.17
C ASN A 71 32.08 30.37 -21.00
N GLN A 72 32.30 29.44 -21.94
CA GLN A 72 33.50 28.58 -22.14
C GLN A 72 34.79 29.42 -22.44
N ASN A 73 36.06 28.93 -22.47
CA ASN A 73 36.54 27.64 -23.00
C ASN A 73 38.03 27.29 -22.65
N THR A 74 38.41 26.01 -22.81
CA THR A 74 39.72 25.38 -23.17
C THR A 74 41.13 25.86 -22.69
N ASP A 75 41.95 24.84 -22.35
CA ASP A 75 43.38 24.59 -22.69
C ASP A 75 44.55 24.79 -21.68
N SER A 76 45.77 24.41 -22.10
CA SER A 76 46.72 23.61 -21.29
C SER A 76 48.21 24.04 -21.32
N GLN A 77 49.04 23.38 -20.45
CA GLN A 77 50.53 23.28 -20.44
C GLN A 77 51.36 24.40 -19.74
N LYS A 78 52.58 24.20 -19.16
CA LYS A 78 53.34 23.02 -18.63
C LYS A 78 54.73 23.41 -18.02
N ARG A 79 55.16 22.75 -16.91
CA ARG A 79 56.56 22.68 -16.34
C ARG A 79 57.13 24.00 -15.70
N SER A 80 58.24 24.03 -14.90
CA SER A 80 59.42 23.10 -14.77
C SER A 80 60.18 23.13 -13.40
N GLN A 81 60.89 22.02 -13.05
CA GLN A 81 62.21 21.93 -12.33
C GLN A 81 62.33 22.38 -10.84
N ILE A 82 63.34 22.04 -10.00
CA ILE A 82 64.53 21.11 -9.93
C ILE A 82 64.80 20.88 -8.40
N GLN A 83 65.18 19.73 -7.79
CA GLN A 83 66.18 18.65 -7.94
C GLN A 83 67.47 18.80 -7.10
N SER A 84 67.82 17.75 -6.32
CA SER A 84 69.11 17.54 -5.61
C SER A 84 69.30 16.07 -5.15
N THR A 85 70.42 15.57 -4.61
CA THR A 85 71.83 15.57 -5.13
C THR A 85 72.68 14.41 -4.51
N SER A 86 72.93 13.31 -5.26
CA SER A 86 74.23 12.57 -5.35
C SER A 86 74.77 11.78 -4.10
N ARG A 87 75.69 10.77 -4.17
CA ARG A 87 76.39 10.08 -5.30
C ARG A 87 77.08 8.73 -4.88
N SER A 88 77.21 7.79 -5.83
CA SER A 88 78.33 6.82 -6.14
C SER A 88 79.31 6.26 -5.07
N SER A 89 79.92 5.06 -5.20
CA SER A 89 79.76 3.87 -6.08
C SER A 89 80.77 2.77 -5.68
N GLN A 90 80.51 1.48 -6.01
CA GLN A 90 81.56 0.49 -6.30
C GLN A 90 81.04 -0.63 -7.24
N THR A 91 81.93 -1.31 -7.97
CA THR A 91 81.56 -2.14 -9.13
C THR A 91 82.50 -3.34 -9.35
N THR A 92 81.94 -4.54 -9.59
CA THR A 92 82.57 -5.67 -10.31
C THR A 92 81.49 -6.49 -11.03
N SER A 93 81.86 -7.21 -12.10
CA SER A 93 80.86 -7.89 -12.97
C SER A 93 81.40 -9.20 -13.58
N LYS A 94 80.60 -10.27 -13.47
CA LYS A 94 80.61 -11.57 -14.20
C LYS A 94 79.57 -12.47 -13.48
N VAL A 95 78.83 -13.41 -14.05
CA VAL A 95 78.48 -13.90 -15.40
C VAL A 95 77.39 -14.99 -15.16
N GLU A 96 76.84 -15.63 -16.20
CA GLU A 96 75.91 -16.79 -16.11
C GLU A 96 74.51 -16.55 -15.49
N THR A 97 73.55 -16.29 -16.37
CA THR A 97 72.11 -16.42 -16.07
C THR A 97 71.65 -17.86 -16.27
N GLN A 98 71.87 -18.73 -15.27
CA GLN A 98 71.37 -20.11 -15.34
C GLN A 98 69.84 -20.21 -15.14
N THR A 99 69.22 -21.17 -15.82
CA THR A 99 67.76 -21.28 -16.00
C THR A 99 67.01 -21.68 -14.73
N ALA A 100 66.22 -20.76 -14.17
CA ALA A 100 65.30 -21.06 -13.07
C ALA A 100 64.05 -21.82 -13.56
N ASN A 101 64.09 -23.15 -13.53
CA ASN A 101 62.98 -24.02 -13.91
C ASN A 101 61.73 -23.80 -13.03
N GLN A 102 60.68 -23.19 -13.58
CA GLN A 102 59.32 -23.28 -13.05
C GLN A 102 58.77 -24.69 -13.33
N ILE A 103 58.91 -25.58 -12.35
CA ILE A 103 58.51 -27.00 -12.47
C ILE A 103 56.99 -27.12 -12.55
N SER A 104 56.50 -28.00 -13.43
CA SER A 104 55.09 -28.26 -13.71
C SER A 104 54.24 -28.50 -12.45
N THR A 105 53.29 -27.61 -12.19
CA THR A 105 52.38 -27.72 -11.03
C THR A 105 51.29 -28.77 -11.22
N LEU A 106 50.98 -29.15 -12.46
CA LEU A 106 50.09 -30.25 -12.81
C LEU A 106 50.70 -31.09 -13.95
N SER A 107 50.50 -32.41 -13.86
CA SER A 107 51.02 -33.43 -14.78
C SER A 107 49.89 -34.37 -15.25
N ASN A 108 50.19 -35.31 -16.14
CA ASN A 108 49.27 -36.38 -16.56
C ASN A 108 47.88 -35.86 -17.00
N ILE A 109 47.90 -34.77 -17.78
CA ILE A 109 46.69 -34.03 -18.20
C ILE A 109 45.96 -34.82 -19.29
N VAL A 110 44.87 -35.49 -18.92
CA VAL A 110 44.06 -36.33 -19.82
C VAL A 110 42.62 -35.82 -19.95
N ASN A 111 41.98 -36.11 -21.08
CA ASN A 111 40.59 -35.73 -21.34
C ASN A 111 39.64 -36.38 -20.32
N PHE A 112 38.75 -35.59 -19.73
CA PHE A 112 37.78 -36.05 -18.74
C PHE A 112 36.57 -35.09 -18.74
N LYS A 113 35.45 -35.56 -19.31
CA LYS A 113 34.21 -34.79 -19.41
C LYS A 113 33.20 -35.31 -18.38
N SER A 114 32.92 -34.51 -17.36
CA SER A 114 31.89 -34.79 -16.33
C SER A 114 31.38 -33.48 -15.70
N THR A 115 30.43 -33.57 -14.78
CA THR A 115 30.03 -32.46 -13.89
C THR A 115 30.62 -32.70 -12.49
N VAL A 116 31.30 -31.70 -11.93
CA VAL A 116 31.74 -31.71 -10.52
C VAL A 116 30.91 -30.73 -9.70
N LYS A 117 30.72 -31.03 -8.41
CA LYS A 117 29.96 -30.17 -7.49
C LYS A 117 30.76 -29.96 -6.20
N VAL A 118 30.93 -28.71 -5.77
CA VAL A 118 31.75 -28.38 -4.59
C VAL A 118 31.10 -28.91 -3.32
N LYS A 119 31.81 -29.77 -2.58
CA LYS A 119 31.35 -30.40 -1.33
C LYS A 119 32.04 -29.86 -0.08
N ASN A 120 33.20 -29.21 -0.21
CA ASN A 120 33.80 -28.46 0.89
C ASN A 120 32.89 -27.28 1.28
N GLN A 121 32.52 -27.21 2.56
CA GLN A 121 31.57 -26.23 3.09
C GLN A 121 32.09 -24.78 3.03
N GLN A 122 33.40 -24.58 3.05
CA GLN A 122 34.04 -23.27 2.89
C GLN A 122 34.25 -22.88 1.42
N GLY A 123 33.74 -23.68 0.47
CA GLY A 123 34.11 -23.61 -0.94
C GLY A 123 35.45 -24.27 -1.24
N SER A 124 36.00 -24.03 -2.42
CA SER A 124 37.30 -24.57 -2.84
C SER A 124 38.02 -23.61 -3.78
N HIS A 125 39.34 -23.57 -3.70
CA HIS A 125 40.18 -22.72 -4.54
C HIS A 125 40.43 -23.34 -5.92
N LEU A 126 40.50 -22.48 -6.93
CA LEU A 126 41.02 -22.83 -8.24
C LEU A 126 42.49 -22.44 -8.34
N ILE A 127 43.30 -23.33 -8.90
CA ILE A 127 44.71 -23.05 -9.22
C ILE A 127 44.92 -22.89 -10.72
N ASN A 128 45.89 -22.06 -11.10
CA ASN A 128 46.35 -21.94 -12.48
C ASN A 128 47.17 -23.18 -12.90
N GLU A 129 46.89 -23.72 -14.09
CA GLU A 129 47.52 -24.91 -14.67
C GLU A 129 49.05 -24.82 -14.80
N LYS A 130 49.59 -23.61 -15.03
CA LYS A 130 51.02 -23.36 -15.28
C LYS A 130 51.78 -22.84 -14.06
N THR A 131 51.15 -22.03 -13.21
CA THR A 131 51.83 -21.35 -12.09
C THR A 131 51.43 -21.84 -10.71
N GLY A 132 50.42 -22.71 -10.59
CA GLY A 132 49.87 -23.19 -9.32
C GLY A 132 49.20 -22.12 -8.44
N ALA A 133 49.27 -20.84 -8.82
CA ALA A 133 48.71 -19.73 -8.06
C ALA A 133 47.18 -19.85 -7.98
N ILE A 134 46.63 -19.51 -6.81
CA ILE A 134 45.18 -19.44 -6.60
C ILE A 134 44.60 -18.29 -7.42
N THR A 135 43.60 -18.57 -8.26
CA THR A 135 42.97 -17.56 -9.14
C THR A 135 41.66 -17.02 -8.58
N LYS A 136 40.81 -17.90 -8.02
CA LYS A 136 39.52 -17.58 -7.40
C LYS A 136 39.00 -18.77 -6.59
N SER A 137 37.87 -18.59 -5.89
CA SER A 137 37.19 -19.66 -5.14
C SER A 137 35.82 -19.97 -5.72
N LEU A 138 35.43 -21.24 -5.69
CA LEU A 138 34.09 -21.72 -6.06
C LEU A 138 33.28 -22.06 -4.80
N GLY A 139 32.08 -21.51 -4.69
CA GLY A 139 31.22 -21.68 -3.52
C GLY A 139 30.69 -23.10 -3.33
N PHE A 140 30.40 -23.47 -2.07
CA PHE A 140 29.78 -24.73 -1.69
C PHE A 140 28.49 -25.02 -2.50
N LYS A 141 28.27 -26.30 -2.85
CA LYS A 141 27.18 -26.81 -3.70
C LYS A 141 27.08 -26.24 -5.12
N THR A 142 27.95 -25.31 -5.56
CA THR A 142 28.02 -24.90 -6.98
C THR A 142 28.47 -26.07 -7.86
N SER A 143 27.98 -26.13 -9.11
CA SER A 143 28.19 -27.25 -10.04
C SER A 143 28.84 -26.77 -11.34
N TRP A 144 29.86 -27.47 -11.81
CA TRP A 144 30.76 -27.04 -12.87
C TRP A 144 31.04 -28.16 -13.86
N LEU A 145 31.10 -27.84 -15.15
CA LEU A 145 31.54 -28.79 -16.17
C LEU A 145 33.06 -28.94 -16.12
N THR A 146 33.53 -30.14 -16.47
CA THR A 146 34.96 -30.47 -16.56
C THR A 146 35.32 -30.88 -17.97
N SER A 147 36.55 -30.57 -18.37
CA SER A 147 37.10 -30.90 -19.70
C SER A 147 38.28 -31.87 -19.65
N LYS A 148 39.10 -31.76 -18.59
CA LYS A 148 40.30 -32.57 -18.36
C LYS A 148 40.46 -32.90 -16.87
N LYS A 149 41.21 -33.96 -16.57
CA LYS A 149 41.76 -34.22 -15.24
C LYS A 149 43.28 -34.21 -15.30
N ALA A 150 43.94 -33.90 -14.20
CA ALA A 150 45.38 -33.86 -14.05
C ALA A 150 45.79 -34.35 -12.66
N THR A 151 47.10 -34.55 -12.45
CA THR A 151 47.66 -35.01 -11.17
C THR A 151 48.82 -34.11 -10.76
N ASP A 152 48.85 -33.62 -9.52
CA ASP A 152 50.01 -32.86 -9.00
C ASP A 152 51.17 -33.76 -8.55
N SER A 153 52.28 -33.15 -8.13
CA SER A 153 53.48 -33.85 -7.63
C SER A 153 53.28 -34.66 -6.35
N LYS A 154 52.09 -34.58 -5.71
CA LYS A 154 51.70 -35.36 -4.51
C LYS A 154 50.67 -36.44 -4.84
N GLY A 155 50.42 -36.72 -6.13
CA GLY A 155 49.45 -37.70 -6.59
C GLY A 155 47.98 -37.26 -6.47
N GLN A 156 47.71 -36.01 -6.08
CA GLN A 156 46.35 -35.51 -5.95
C GLN A 156 45.74 -35.28 -7.34
N THR A 157 44.53 -35.80 -7.57
CA THR A 157 43.77 -35.49 -8.79
C THR A 157 43.17 -34.08 -8.73
N TRP A 158 43.20 -33.38 -9.85
CA TRP A 158 42.61 -32.07 -10.08
C TRP A 158 41.75 -32.07 -11.36
N TYR A 159 40.71 -31.24 -11.44
CA TYR A 159 39.78 -31.19 -12.59
C TYR A 159 39.73 -29.79 -13.23
N LYS A 160 39.86 -29.72 -14.56
CA LYS A 160 39.83 -28.46 -15.33
C LYS A 160 38.41 -27.97 -15.54
N VAL A 161 38.04 -26.86 -14.89
CA VAL A 161 36.68 -26.30 -14.85
C VAL A 161 36.50 -25.01 -15.66
N SER A 162 37.59 -24.33 -16.00
CA SER A 162 37.61 -23.05 -16.72
C SER A 162 38.98 -22.84 -17.39
N GLY A 163 39.06 -21.95 -18.39
CA GLY A 163 40.28 -21.40 -19.00
C GLY A 163 41.53 -22.28 -18.92
N ASN A 164 42.40 -21.97 -17.95
CA ASN A 164 43.53 -22.79 -17.50
C ASN A 164 43.49 -22.98 -15.97
N GLU A 165 42.30 -23.31 -15.45
CA GLU A 165 41.97 -23.31 -14.03
C GLU A 165 41.43 -24.67 -13.56
N TYR A 166 41.98 -25.18 -12.46
CA TYR A 166 41.71 -26.51 -11.93
C TYR A 166 41.22 -26.47 -10.48
N ILE A 167 40.25 -27.33 -10.15
CA ILE A 167 39.75 -27.56 -8.78
C ILE A 167 40.25 -28.90 -8.21
N SER A 168 40.50 -28.95 -6.91
CA SER A 168 40.97 -30.15 -6.20
C SER A 168 39.89 -31.23 -6.14
N ALA A 169 40.23 -32.49 -6.50
CA ALA A 169 39.30 -33.61 -6.36
C ALA A 169 38.94 -33.94 -4.90
N LYS A 170 39.74 -33.47 -3.92
CA LYS A 170 39.38 -33.59 -2.48
C LYS A 170 38.14 -32.78 -2.12
N ASP A 171 37.95 -31.60 -2.74
CA ASP A 171 36.88 -30.65 -2.38
C ASP A 171 35.59 -30.81 -3.20
N VAL A 172 35.57 -31.69 -4.20
CA VAL A 172 34.41 -31.90 -5.07
C VAL A 172 33.83 -33.32 -4.99
N TYR A 173 32.57 -33.41 -5.36
CA TYR A 173 31.86 -34.62 -5.75
C TYR A 173 31.84 -34.71 -7.29
N VAL A 174 32.01 -35.89 -7.86
CA VAL A 174 31.94 -36.14 -9.31
C VAL A 174 30.60 -36.79 -9.63
N LYS A 175 29.81 -36.22 -10.55
CA LYS A 175 28.50 -36.77 -10.92
C LYS A 175 28.65 -38.23 -11.39
N GLY A 176 27.87 -39.12 -10.76
CA GLY A 176 27.87 -40.55 -11.06
C GLY A 176 28.76 -41.40 -10.14
N THR A 177 29.67 -40.82 -9.35
CA THR A 177 30.33 -41.57 -8.26
C THR A 177 29.39 -41.70 -7.07
N ASN A 178 29.71 -42.59 -6.12
CA ASN A 178 28.95 -42.68 -4.87
C ASN A 178 28.96 -41.33 -4.11
N MET A 179 27.78 -40.90 -3.68
CA MET A 179 27.51 -39.63 -2.98
C MET A 179 27.20 -39.86 -1.49
N LEU A 180 26.77 -41.08 -1.12
CA LEU A 180 26.30 -41.41 0.23
C LEU A 180 27.40 -42.13 1.03
N GLY A 181 27.54 -41.79 2.31
CA GLY A 181 28.49 -42.44 3.22
C GLY A 181 28.03 -43.83 3.70
N THR A 182 28.55 -44.28 4.84
CA THR A 182 28.15 -45.55 5.47
C THR A 182 26.73 -45.46 6.03
N PRO A 183 25.78 -46.31 5.60
CA PRO A 183 24.41 -46.28 6.10
C PRO A 183 24.27 -46.94 7.47
N THR A 184 23.42 -46.38 8.33
CA THR A 184 23.05 -46.90 9.65
C THR A 184 21.61 -47.41 9.65
N THR A 185 21.29 -48.41 10.48
CA THR A 185 19.92 -48.97 10.57
C THR A 185 18.94 -47.93 11.09
N PHE A 186 17.84 -47.72 10.37
CA PHE A 186 16.80 -46.76 10.75
C PHE A 186 15.46 -47.20 10.18
N LYS A 187 14.58 -47.69 11.07
CA LYS A 187 13.27 -48.26 10.72
C LYS A 187 12.16 -47.37 11.26
N GLN A 188 11.60 -46.51 10.39
CA GLN A 188 10.49 -45.61 10.68
C GLN A 188 9.55 -45.52 9.47
N VAL A 189 8.39 -44.88 9.63
CA VAL A 189 7.58 -44.41 8.50
C VAL A 189 7.86 -42.92 8.30
N VAL A 190 8.14 -42.53 7.05
CA VAL A 190 8.27 -41.12 6.65
C VAL A 190 7.10 -40.69 5.79
N LYS A 191 6.63 -39.46 5.99
CA LYS A 191 5.65 -38.80 5.12
C LYS A 191 6.33 -37.67 4.36
N ILE A 192 6.21 -37.64 3.03
CA ILE A 192 6.78 -36.56 2.22
C ILE A 192 6.02 -35.26 2.52
N LYS A 193 6.75 -34.15 2.73
CA LYS A 193 6.19 -32.80 3.01
C LYS A 193 6.58 -31.72 2.01
N ALA A 194 7.59 -31.98 1.17
CA ALA A 194 7.99 -31.06 0.13
C ALA A 194 6.83 -30.88 -0.87
N GLY A 195 6.44 -29.63 -1.14
CA GLY A 195 5.23 -29.32 -1.92
C GLY A 195 5.24 -29.94 -3.32
N ASN A 196 6.40 -29.94 -3.98
CA ASN A 196 6.63 -30.54 -5.29
C ASN A 196 6.95 -32.06 -5.21
N GLY A 197 6.79 -32.68 -4.04
CA GLY A 197 7.31 -34.01 -3.74
C GLY A 197 8.82 -34.03 -3.42
N SER A 198 9.35 -35.21 -3.09
CA SER A 198 10.79 -35.43 -2.90
C SER A 198 11.35 -36.34 -3.98
N ALA A 199 12.54 -36.03 -4.48
CA ALA A 199 13.21 -36.86 -5.48
C ALA A 199 13.64 -38.20 -4.88
N LEU A 200 13.34 -39.30 -5.57
CA LEU A 200 13.88 -40.63 -5.29
C LEU A 200 15.23 -40.76 -5.99
N VAL A 201 16.31 -40.77 -5.20
CA VAL A 201 17.69 -40.65 -5.67
C VAL A 201 18.48 -41.93 -5.37
N SER A 202 19.39 -42.31 -6.27
CA SER A 202 20.35 -43.40 -6.05
C SER A 202 21.51 -43.00 -5.15
N SER A 203 22.29 -43.98 -4.68
CA SER A 203 23.58 -43.73 -4.02
C SER A 203 24.55 -42.86 -4.84
N THR A 204 24.38 -42.85 -6.17
CA THR A 204 25.18 -42.08 -7.14
C THR A 204 24.55 -40.74 -7.56
N GLY A 205 23.53 -40.27 -6.85
CA GLY A 205 22.91 -38.96 -7.10
C GLY A 205 21.98 -38.89 -8.31
N ASN A 206 21.67 -40.01 -8.96
CA ASN A 206 20.76 -40.04 -10.10
C ASN A 206 19.30 -40.12 -9.62
N VAL A 207 18.44 -39.27 -10.16
CA VAL A 207 17.00 -39.27 -9.85
C VAL A 207 16.28 -40.30 -10.71
N SER A 208 15.43 -41.13 -10.09
CA SER A 208 14.57 -42.10 -10.79
C SER A 208 13.15 -41.57 -11.02
N ARG A 209 12.52 -41.01 -9.97
CA ARG A 209 11.18 -40.42 -10.00
C ARG A 209 11.00 -39.47 -8.82
N THR A 210 9.91 -38.71 -8.79
CA THR A 210 9.52 -37.93 -7.62
C THR A 210 8.44 -38.68 -6.83
N LEU A 211 8.56 -38.75 -5.51
CA LEU A 211 7.52 -39.23 -4.61
C LEU A 211 6.61 -38.07 -4.24
N SER A 212 5.30 -38.23 -4.43
CA SER A 212 4.31 -37.16 -4.23
C SER A 212 4.25 -36.65 -2.79
N ASN A 213 3.91 -35.37 -2.63
CA ASN A 213 3.61 -34.77 -1.33
C ASN A 213 2.53 -35.59 -0.60
N GLY A 214 2.68 -35.77 0.71
CA GLY A 214 1.80 -36.58 1.54
C GLY A 214 1.97 -38.10 1.45
N SER A 215 2.74 -38.62 0.47
CA SER A 215 2.98 -40.07 0.35
C SER A 215 3.81 -40.62 1.52
N ARG A 216 3.55 -41.89 1.89
CA ARG A 216 4.09 -42.54 3.09
C ARG A 216 4.98 -43.72 2.73
N TRP A 217 6.18 -43.78 3.30
CA TRP A 217 7.21 -44.76 2.94
C TRP A 217 7.87 -45.36 4.18
N LYS A 218 8.10 -46.68 4.17
CA LYS A 218 8.91 -47.35 5.21
C LYS A 218 10.39 -47.09 4.94
N THR A 219 11.13 -46.71 5.96
CA THR A 219 12.60 -46.56 5.91
C THR A 219 13.28 -47.81 6.45
N PHE A 220 14.48 -48.09 5.94
CA PHE A 220 15.31 -49.23 6.36
C PHE A 220 16.65 -48.80 6.96
N GLN A 221 17.22 -47.71 6.42
CA GLN A 221 18.51 -47.17 6.80
C GLN A 221 18.50 -45.64 6.64
N LYS A 222 19.37 -44.93 7.37
CA LYS A 222 19.68 -43.51 7.15
C LYS A 222 21.18 -43.30 6.91
N VAL A 223 21.53 -42.29 6.13
CA VAL A 223 22.90 -42.04 5.68
C VAL A 223 23.11 -40.55 5.39
N SER A 224 24.29 -40.01 5.69
CA SER A 224 24.67 -38.66 5.28
C SER A 224 25.36 -38.70 3.91
N ASP A 225 25.12 -37.68 3.09
CA ASP A 225 25.85 -37.48 1.84
C ASP A 225 27.16 -36.69 2.04
N VAL A 226 27.97 -36.62 0.97
CA VAL A 226 29.22 -35.83 0.93
C VAL A 226 29.03 -34.32 1.11
N PHE A 227 27.80 -33.80 1.12
CA PHE A 227 27.46 -32.40 1.41
C PHE A 227 26.90 -32.20 2.83
N GLY A 228 26.76 -33.27 3.62
CA GLY A 228 26.19 -33.25 4.96
C GLY A 228 24.65 -33.26 5.02
N GLU A 229 23.94 -33.53 3.92
CA GLU A 229 22.49 -33.75 3.95
C GLU A 229 22.19 -35.18 4.43
N GLU A 230 21.20 -35.37 5.30
CA GLU A 230 20.74 -36.72 5.72
C GLU A 230 19.69 -37.26 4.73
N TRP A 231 19.83 -38.53 4.38
CA TRP A 231 18.97 -39.27 3.45
C TRP A 231 18.42 -40.54 4.08
N TYR A 232 17.15 -40.84 3.78
CA TYR A 232 16.45 -42.05 4.22
C TYR A 232 16.29 -43.04 3.07
N LYS A 233 16.75 -44.28 3.28
CA LYS A 233 16.62 -45.38 2.33
C LYS A 233 15.21 -45.96 2.41
N VAL A 234 14.46 -45.86 1.33
CA VAL A 234 13.06 -46.33 1.19
C VAL A 234 12.90 -47.49 0.21
N GLY A 235 14.00 -47.96 -0.40
CA GLY A 235 14.01 -49.15 -1.26
C GLY A 235 15.41 -49.57 -1.72
N THR A 236 15.47 -50.51 -2.67
CA THR A 236 16.71 -50.98 -3.29
C THR A 236 17.41 -49.85 -4.03
N ASN A 237 18.58 -49.43 -3.52
CA ASN A 237 19.33 -48.26 -3.98
C ASN A 237 18.48 -46.99 -4.19
N ALA A 238 17.50 -46.75 -3.29
CA ALA A 238 16.51 -45.69 -3.46
C ALA A 238 16.32 -44.90 -2.16
N TYR A 239 16.61 -43.60 -2.22
CA TYR A 239 16.73 -42.69 -1.08
C TYR A 239 15.91 -41.41 -1.29
N VAL A 240 15.41 -40.82 -0.20
CA VAL A 240 14.79 -39.48 -0.14
C VAL A 240 15.50 -38.63 0.90
N ARG A 241 15.46 -37.29 0.80
CA ARG A 241 16.09 -36.44 1.80
C ARG A 241 15.28 -36.39 3.09
N ALA A 242 15.96 -36.42 4.23
CA ALA A 242 15.35 -36.19 5.54
C ALA A 242 14.70 -34.80 5.65
N SER A 243 15.29 -33.79 4.98
CA SER A 243 14.73 -32.44 4.88
C SER A 243 13.32 -32.40 4.31
N ASP A 244 12.97 -33.36 3.44
CA ASP A 244 11.74 -33.38 2.66
C ASP A 244 10.65 -34.24 3.32
N CYS A 245 10.91 -34.75 4.53
CA CYS A 245 10.07 -35.71 5.25
C CYS A 245 9.59 -35.20 6.62
N TYR A 246 8.45 -35.70 7.08
CA TYR A 246 8.11 -35.86 8.50
C TYR A 246 8.41 -37.29 8.95
N LEU A 247 8.75 -37.48 10.23
CA LEU A 247 8.91 -38.79 10.86
C LEU A 247 7.63 -39.11 11.63
N GLU A 248 6.89 -40.12 11.18
CA GLU A 248 5.62 -40.48 11.80
C GLU A 248 5.85 -41.11 13.18
N GLY A 249 5.04 -40.70 14.18
CA GLY A 249 5.15 -41.19 15.56
C GLY A 249 6.34 -40.65 16.36
N GLN A 250 7.25 -39.88 15.75
CA GLN A 250 8.32 -39.16 16.44
C GLN A 250 7.89 -37.70 16.64
N SER A 251 7.77 -37.25 17.89
CA SER A 251 7.49 -35.83 18.14
C SER A 251 8.73 -34.97 17.93
N ILE A 252 8.58 -33.87 17.17
CA ILE A 252 9.60 -32.80 17.09
C ILE A 252 9.64 -31.94 18.36
N PHE A 253 8.65 -32.12 19.24
CA PHE A 253 8.48 -31.40 20.48
C PHE A 253 8.90 -32.23 21.70
N LYS A 254 9.42 -31.53 22.71
CA LYS A 254 9.98 -32.04 23.95
C LYS A 254 9.48 -31.20 25.13
N ASN A 255 9.75 -31.67 26.34
CA ASN A 255 9.52 -30.97 27.60
C ASN A 255 8.11 -30.35 27.72
N PRO A 256 7.03 -31.16 27.61
CA PRO A 256 5.67 -30.65 27.78
C PRO A 256 5.46 -30.08 29.18
N GLN A 257 5.08 -28.81 29.27
CA GLN A 257 4.78 -28.13 30.53
C GLN A 257 3.30 -27.77 30.60
N ALA A 258 2.70 -27.96 31.78
CA ALA A 258 1.43 -27.33 32.10
C ALA A 258 1.68 -25.88 32.52
N ILE A 259 0.82 -24.96 32.09
CA ILE A 259 0.85 -23.56 32.50
C ILE A 259 -0.56 -23.12 32.93
N ASN A 260 -0.65 -22.03 33.68
CA ASN A 260 -1.93 -21.37 33.95
C ASN A 260 -2.65 -21.08 32.62
N LYS A 261 -3.98 -21.19 32.62
CA LYS A 261 -4.80 -20.96 31.43
C LYS A 261 -4.74 -19.47 31.05
N VAL A 262 -4.11 -19.16 29.93
CA VAL A 262 -3.93 -17.80 29.40
C VAL A 262 -4.50 -17.70 27.99
N THR A 263 -4.77 -16.47 27.54
CA THR A 263 -5.02 -16.20 26.12
C THR A 263 -3.70 -15.85 25.45
N ILE A 264 -3.49 -16.37 24.24
CA ILE A 264 -2.47 -15.89 23.31
C ILE A 264 -3.12 -15.28 22.08
N THR A 265 -2.49 -14.24 21.55
CA THR A 265 -2.96 -13.48 20.39
C THR A 265 -1.93 -13.59 19.27
N ILE A 266 -2.39 -13.86 18.03
CA ILE A 266 -1.51 -13.93 16.86
C ILE A 266 -1.08 -12.52 16.45
N VAL A 267 0.22 -12.23 16.55
CA VAL A 267 0.81 -10.92 16.22
C VAL A 267 1.60 -10.92 14.91
N ASN A 268 1.99 -12.09 14.38
CA ASN A 268 2.54 -12.17 13.02
C ASN A 268 1.45 -11.79 12.01
N SER A 269 1.71 -10.75 11.20
CA SER A 269 0.81 -10.25 10.16
C SER A 269 0.48 -11.29 9.09
N ASN A 270 1.39 -12.23 8.84
CA ASN A 270 1.17 -13.36 7.93
C ASN A 270 0.34 -14.49 8.56
N GLY A 271 -0.04 -14.39 9.84
CA GLY A 271 -0.63 -15.48 10.62
C GLY A 271 0.39 -16.51 11.13
N GLY A 272 0.09 -17.15 12.26
CA GLY A 272 0.96 -18.16 12.89
C GLY A 272 0.62 -19.57 12.42
N ASN A 273 1.62 -20.41 12.15
CA ASN A 273 1.39 -21.76 11.64
C ASN A 273 0.82 -22.68 12.73
N LEU A 274 -0.18 -23.50 12.40
CA LEU A 274 -0.56 -24.67 13.20
C LEU A 274 0.39 -25.82 12.85
N VAL A 275 1.06 -26.37 13.85
CA VAL A 275 2.06 -27.42 13.71
C VAL A 275 1.67 -28.62 14.59
N LYS A 276 1.65 -29.82 14.03
CA LYS A 276 1.43 -31.09 14.76
C LYS A 276 2.68 -31.58 15.50
N ASP A 277 2.50 -32.58 16.35
CA ASP A 277 3.61 -33.24 17.06
C ASP A 277 4.73 -33.75 16.13
N ASP A 278 4.42 -34.25 14.92
CA ASP A 278 5.41 -34.69 13.92
C ASP A 278 6.03 -33.55 13.08
N GLY A 279 5.59 -32.31 13.31
CA GLY A 279 5.98 -31.13 12.54
C GLY A 279 5.07 -30.81 11.35
N GLU A 280 4.01 -31.58 11.10
CA GLU A 280 3.08 -31.29 10.00
C GLU A 280 2.39 -29.93 10.19
N ILE A 281 2.52 -29.06 9.19
CA ILE A 281 1.77 -27.80 9.15
C ILE A 281 0.36 -28.10 8.64
N THR A 282 -0.62 -28.08 9.54
CA THR A 282 -2.03 -28.41 9.23
C THR A 282 -2.82 -27.23 8.68
N GLY A 283 -2.39 -26.01 9.00
CA GLY A 283 -3.11 -24.79 8.70
C GLY A 283 -2.44 -23.56 9.32
N LYS A 284 -3.21 -22.48 9.44
CA LYS A 284 -2.69 -21.20 9.89
C LYS A 284 -3.71 -20.40 10.68
N LEU A 285 -3.30 -19.91 11.85
CA LEU A 285 -4.09 -19.03 12.70
C LEU A 285 -4.03 -17.61 12.15
N LYS A 286 -5.20 -16.99 11.98
CA LYS A 286 -5.33 -15.64 11.39
C LYS A 286 -4.67 -14.59 12.29
N PHE A 287 -4.01 -13.61 11.70
CA PHE A 287 -3.52 -12.41 12.40
C PHE A 287 -4.65 -11.78 13.24
N LYS A 288 -4.33 -11.32 14.46
CA LYS A 288 -5.26 -10.80 15.47
C LYS A 288 -6.32 -11.77 16.00
N SER A 289 -6.23 -13.08 15.71
CA SER A 289 -7.07 -14.08 16.40
C SER A 289 -6.52 -14.42 17.79
N ASN A 290 -7.44 -14.75 18.71
CA ASN A 290 -7.16 -15.08 20.11
C ASN A 290 -7.42 -16.56 20.37
N TRP A 291 -6.52 -17.22 21.10
CA TRP A 291 -6.56 -18.66 21.38
C TRP A 291 -6.23 -18.92 22.84
N LEU A 292 -7.02 -19.77 23.50
CA LEU A 292 -6.75 -20.18 24.87
C LEU A 292 -5.69 -21.29 24.89
N THR A 293 -4.76 -21.21 25.83
CA THR A 293 -3.72 -22.23 26.02
C THR A 293 -3.43 -22.46 27.50
N SER A 294 -3.13 -23.71 27.86
CA SER A 294 -2.75 -24.15 29.21
C SER A 294 -1.58 -25.15 29.19
N LYS A 295 -0.96 -25.37 28.03
CA LYS A 295 0.19 -26.25 27.86
C LYS A 295 1.16 -25.71 26.83
N THR A 296 2.46 -25.81 27.11
CA THR A 296 3.54 -25.48 26.19
C THR A 296 4.44 -26.67 25.94
N VAL A 297 5.20 -26.62 24.85
CA VAL A 297 6.23 -27.58 24.46
C VAL A 297 7.40 -26.84 23.84
N VAL A 298 8.56 -27.47 23.74
CA VAL A 298 9.77 -26.88 23.13
C VAL A 298 10.25 -27.77 21.98
N ASN A 299 10.55 -27.20 20.81
CA ASN A 299 11.04 -27.98 19.67
C ASN A 299 12.54 -28.35 19.79
N ASN A 300 13.03 -29.19 18.88
CA ASN A 300 14.46 -29.58 18.81
C ASN A 300 15.47 -28.42 18.68
N ALA A 301 15.03 -27.20 18.33
CA ALA A 301 15.87 -26.00 18.22
C ALA A 301 15.71 -25.05 19.44
N GLY A 302 15.04 -25.47 20.51
CA GLY A 302 14.83 -24.65 21.71
C GLY A 302 13.68 -23.63 21.60
N VAL A 303 12.94 -23.61 20.50
CA VAL A 303 11.82 -22.67 20.30
C VAL A 303 10.58 -23.17 21.04
N LEU A 304 9.97 -22.29 21.84
CA LEU A 304 8.73 -22.55 22.59
C LEU A 304 7.51 -22.54 21.67
N TYR A 305 6.56 -23.44 21.92
CA TYR A 305 5.27 -23.52 21.24
C TYR A 305 4.12 -23.64 22.26
N TYR A 306 2.98 -23.03 21.95
CA TYR A 306 1.75 -23.07 22.75
C TYR A 306 0.75 -24.05 22.14
N LYS A 307 0.17 -24.95 22.94
CA LYS A 307 -0.88 -25.87 22.47
C LYS A 307 -2.21 -25.14 22.38
N VAL A 308 -2.85 -25.21 21.21
CA VAL A 308 -4.07 -24.44 20.87
C VAL A 308 -5.25 -25.32 20.43
N SER A 309 -4.98 -26.58 20.09
CA SER A 309 -5.96 -27.56 19.61
C SER A 309 -5.51 -28.98 19.97
N ARG A 310 -6.29 -30.00 19.60
CA ARG A 310 -5.97 -31.42 19.83
C ARG A 310 -4.76 -31.83 18.98
N ASN A 311 -3.58 -31.72 19.59
CA ASN A 311 -2.27 -32.04 19.01
C ASN A 311 -1.81 -31.06 17.92
N GLU A 312 -2.20 -29.78 18.04
CA GLU A 312 -1.66 -28.69 17.23
C GLU A 312 -1.18 -27.54 18.12
N TYR A 313 -0.06 -26.94 17.71
CA TYR A 313 0.68 -25.94 18.47
C TYR A 313 1.10 -24.78 17.56
N VAL A 314 1.27 -23.58 18.12
CA VAL A 314 1.75 -22.37 17.43
C VAL A 314 3.02 -21.84 18.08
N SER A 315 3.95 -21.30 17.29
CA SER A 315 5.27 -20.81 17.78
C SER A 315 5.13 -19.58 18.67
N SER A 316 5.97 -19.48 19.70
CA SER A 316 6.07 -18.28 20.55
C SER A 316 6.54 -17.04 19.79
N ALA A 317 7.17 -17.21 18.63
CA ALA A 317 7.58 -16.12 17.75
C ALA A 317 6.39 -15.44 17.04
N ASP A 318 5.28 -16.16 16.83
CA ASP A 318 4.11 -15.66 16.10
C ASP A 318 3.07 -14.95 17.00
N VAL A 319 3.24 -15.02 18.33
CA VAL A 319 2.18 -14.70 19.30
C VAL A 319 2.65 -13.84 20.47
N LYS A 320 1.69 -13.21 21.17
CA LYS A 320 1.88 -12.63 22.51
C LYS A 320 0.89 -13.23 23.48
N VAL A 321 1.32 -13.47 24.72
CA VAL A 321 0.43 -13.79 25.84
C VAL A 321 -0.31 -12.52 26.25
N VAL A 322 -1.61 -12.63 26.48
CA VAL A 322 -2.51 -11.55 26.86
C VAL A 322 -3.40 -12.05 28.00
N ASN A 323 -3.11 -11.60 29.22
CA ASN A 323 -4.01 -11.73 30.36
C ASN A 323 -4.87 -10.45 30.45
N ASP A 324 -5.96 -10.46 31.20
CA ASP A 324 -6.85 -9.28 31.28
C ASP A 324 -6.21 -8.06 31.95
N GLU A 325 -5.24 -8.31 32.85
CA GLU A 325 -4.37 -7.30 33.47
C GLU A 325 -3.21 -6.85 32.57
N THR A 326 -2.92 -7.57 31.47
CA THR A 326 -1.82 -7.22 30.57
C THR A 326 -2.12 -5.91 29.86
N GLN A 327 -1.24 -4.92 30.08
CA GLN A 327 -1.23 -3.68 29.32
C GLN A 327 -1.08 -4.04 27.82
N LYS A 328 -2.10 -3.73 27.02
CA LYS A 328 -2.14 -4.06 25.58
C LYS A 328 -1.45 -3.00 24.74
N ILE A 329 -1.37 -1.77 25.24
CA ILE A 329 -0.57 -0.64 24.72
C ILE A 329 0.60 -0.41 25.68
N ASN A 330 1.83 -0.38 25.16
CA ASN A 330 3.08 -0.35 25.92
C ASN A 330 4.09 0.65 25.30
N ASN A 331 5.33 0.64 25.81
CA ASN A 331 6.50 1.35 25.25
C ASN A 331 6.34 2.88 25.17
N PHE A 332 5.59 3.48 26.09
CA PHE A 332 5.21 4.90 26.03
C PHE A 332 6.43 5.85 26.00
N GLN A 333 6.55 6.58 24.91
CA GLN A 333 7.48 7.71 24.77
C GLN A 333 6.74 9.00 25.08
N ALA A 334 7.30 9.83 25.96
CA ALA A 334 6.76 11.15 26.27
C ALA A 334 6.93 12.06 25.04
N GLN A 335 5.82 12.49 24.45
CA GLN A 335 5.82 13.34 23.27
C GLN A 335 4.51 14.12 23.21
N ASN A 336 4.63 15.44 23.10
CA ASN A 336 3.49 16.34 22.93
C ASN A 336 3.21 16.59 21.44
N GLY A 337 1.93 16.76 21.12
CA GLY A 337 1.49 17.18 19.79
C GLY A 337 -0.03 17.21 19.67
N ILE A 338 -0.54 17.46 18.46
CA ILE A 338 -1.98 17.36 18.16
C ILE A 338 -2.19 16.28 17.09
N ILE A 339 -3.22 15.47 17.30
CA ILE A 339 -3.81 14.60 16.28
C ILE A 339 -5.11 15.20 15.75
N THR A 340 -5.49 14.82 14.52
CA THR A 340 -6.84 14.98 14.00
C THR A 340 -7.45 13.61 13.71
N ILE A 341 -8.71 13.41 14.08
CA ILE A 341 -9.46 12.19 13.79
C ILE A 341 -9.89 12.18 12.32
N LEU A 342 -9.52 11.12 11.59
CA LEU A 342 -9.84 10.95 10.17
C LEU A 342 -10.97 9.96 9.94
N ASN A 343 -11.21 9.00 10.84
CA ASN A 343 -12.31 8.05 10.69
C ASN A 343 -13.66 8.78 10.68
N LYS A 344 -14.44 8.63 9.60
CA LYS A 344 -15.74 9.28 9.39
C LYS A 344 -16.78 8.91 10.46
N ASN A 345 -16.68 7.71 11.02
CA ASN A 345 -17.55 7.23 12.09
C ASN A 345 -17.08 7.67 13.49
N GLY A 346 -16.02 8.50 13.56
CA GLY A 346 -15.29 8.78 14.79
C GLY A 346 -14.28 7.68 15.14
N ALA A 347 -13.42 7.96 16.12
CA ALA A 347 -12.40 7.04 16.61
C ALA A 347 -12.72 6.60 18.04
N LYS A 348 -12.79 5.30 18.29
CA LYS A 348 -13.01 4.75 19.64
C LYS A 348 -11.75 4.93 20.48
N THR A 349 -11.87 5.42 21.71
CA THR A 349 -10.75 5.42 22.66
C THR A 349 -10.76 4.18 23.53
N THR A 350 -9.58 3.75 23.97
CA THR A 350 -9.43 2.64 24.92
C THR A 350 -8.63 3.03 26.16
N THR A 351 -8.74 2.20 27.19
CA THR A 351 -7.74 2.07 28.25
C THR A 351 -6.44 1.49 27.71
N GLN A 352 -5.38 1.53 28.52
CA GLN A 352 -4.10 0.85 28.29
C GLN A 352 -4.24 -0.67 28.16
N THR A 353 -5.25 -1.25 28.82
CA THR A 353 -5.68 -2.66 28.71
C THR A 353 -6.62 -2.93 27.52
N GLY A 354 -6.89 -1.94 26.68
CA GLY A 354 -7.65 -2.09 25.43
C GLY A 354 -9.18 -2.09 25.57
N ASN A 355 -9.74 -1.77 26.73
CA ASN A 355 -11.19 -1.69 26.94
C ASN A 355 -11.72 -0.34 26.42
N LYS A 356 -12.84 -0.30 25.68
CA LYS A 356 -13.40 0.97 25.16
C LYS A 356 -13.78 1.88 26.34
N ASN A 357 -13.33 3.13 26.32
CA ASN A 357 -13.63 4.14 27.35
C ASN A 357 -14.07 5.50 26.79
N GLY A 358 -14.40 5.60 25.50
CA GLY A 358 -14.86 6.83 24.88
C GLY A 358 -14.87 6.78 23.36
N GLU A 359 -15.16 7.92 22.74
CA GLU A 359 -15.21 8.08 21.28
C GLU A 359 -14.96 9.54 20.88
N LEU A 360 -14.15 9.77 19.86
CA LEU A 360 -13.72 11.09 19.39
C LEU A 360 -14.33 11.35 18.01
N LYS A 361 -15.04 12.48 17.85
CA LYS A 361 -15.79 12.78 16.61
C LYS A 361 -14.86 12.98 15.40
N TYR A 362 -15.34 12.62 14.21
CA TYR A 362 -14.64 12.87 12.94
C TYR A 362 -14.21 14.34 12.80
N THR A 363 -13.00 14.58 12.31
CA THR A 363 -12.31 15.88 12.20
C THR A 363 -12.00 16.61 13.52
N SER A 364 -12.38 16.09 14.69
CA SER A 364 -11.98 16.69 15.96
C SER A 364 -10.45 16.61 16.17
N ARG A 365 -9.89 17.62 16.85
CA ARG A 365 -8.46 17.75 17.11
C ARG A 365 -8.19 17.61 18.61
N TRP A 366 -7.22 16.77 18.97
CA TRP A 366 -6.90 16.43 20.35
C TRP A 366 -5.40 16.57 20.59
N LYS A 367 -5.03 17.18 21.71
CA LYS A 367 -3.65 17.12 22.20
C LYS A 367 -3.35 15.69 22.64
N TYR A 368 -2.12 15.22 22.43
CA TYR A 368 -1.61 14.01 23.05
C TYR A 368 -0.35 14.30 23.85
N SER A 369 -0.07 13.45 24.86
CA SER A 369 1.05 13.59 25.81
C SER A 369 2.10 12.47 25.73
N SER A 370 1.74 11.33 25.13
CA SER A 370 2.67 10.25 24.82
C SER A 370 2.21 9.41 23.63
N ILE A 371 3.16 8.71 23.02
CA ILE A 371 2.91 7.68 22.00
C ILE A 371 3.30 6.33 22.59
N GLY A 372 2.38 5.36 22.57
CA GLY A 372 2.66 3.95 22.84
C GLY A 372 2.50 3.09 21.59
N THR A 373 2.82 1.80 21.70
CA THR A 373 2.58 0.79 20.66
C THR A 373 1.81 -0.38 21.24
N ASP A 374 0.83 -0.92 20.50
CA ASP A 374 0.16 -2.16 20.91
C ASP A 374 0.96 -3.43 20.55
N ILE A 375 0.44 -4.58 20.97
CA ILE A 375 1.02 -5.91 20.67
C ILE A 375 1.12 -6.23 19.17
N TYR A 376 0.47 -5.46 18.29
CA TYR A 376 0.53 -5.58 16.84
C TYR A 376 1.45 -4.54 16.17
N GLY A 377 2.10 -3.68 16.95
CA GLY A 377 2.94 -2.59 16.45
C GLY A 377 2.18 -1.36 15.95
N ILE A 378 0.87 -1.26 16.17
CA ILE A 378 0.11 -0.04 15.85
C ILE A 378 0.47 1.04 16.87
N LYS A 379 0.70 2.28 16.44
CA LYS A 379 0.92 3.41 17.35
C LYS A 379 -0.41 3.85 17.99
N TRP A 380 -0.36 4.25 19.25
CA TRP A 380 -1.50 4.78 20.00
C TRP A 380 -1.13 6.08 20.69
N TYR A 381 -1.97 7.11 20.55
CA TYR A 381 -1.75 8.45 21.10
C TYR A 381 -2.53 8.62 22.40
N ARG A 382 -1.85 9.02 23.49
CA ARG A 382 -2.48 9.30 24.79
C ARG A 382 -3.14 10.68 24.79
N VAL A 383 -4.45 10.73 24.59
CA VAL A 383 -5.26 11.96 24.57
C VAL A 383 -5.78 12.38 25.94
N GLY A 384 -5.74 11.49 26.93
CA GLY A 384 -6.24 11.77 28.29
C GLY A 384 -5.70 10.82 29.35
N THR A 385 -6.26 10.88 30.56
CA THR A 385 -5.91 9.96 31.66
C THR A 385 -6.43 8.56 31.34
N ASN A 386 -5.50 7.60 31.15
CA ASN A 386 -5.80 6.24 30.69
C ASN A 386 -6.68 6.21 29.41
N GLN A 387 -6.54 7.19 28.52
CA GLN A 387 -7.34 7.32 27.30
C GLN A 387 -6.44 7.44 26.07
N TYR A 388 -6.53 6.44 25.20
CA TYR A 388 -5.66 6.26 24.04
C TYR A 388 -6.48 6.10 22.76
N VAL A 389 -5.96 6.57 21.62
CA VAL A 389 -6.59 6.41 20.29
C VAL A 389 -5.56 5.95 19.24
N SER A 390 -6.01 5.10 18.32
CA SER A 390 -5.18 4.44 17.31
C SER A 390 -4.70 5.40 16.21
N SER A 391 -3.47 5.18 15.73
CA SER A 391 -2.94 5.81 14.51
C SER A 391 -3.57 5.31 13.21
N ALA A 392 -4.43 4.30 13.26
CA ALA A 392 -5.26 3.90 12.12
C ALA A 392 -6.43 4.88 11.89
N ASP A 393 -7.00 5.43 12.97
CA ASP A 393 -8.16 6.32 12.92
C ASP A 393 -7.79 7.82 12.92
N SER A 394 -6.50 8.14 13.03
CA SER A 394 -5.99 9.49 13.28
C SER A 394 -4.65 9.78 12.58
N THR A 395 -4.33 11.06 12.41
CA THR A 395 -2.98 11.50 11.98
C THR A 395 -2.48 12.65 12.86
N THR A 396 -1.17 12.73 13.10
CA THR A 396 -0.56 13.89 13.78
C THR A 396 -0.46 15.07 12.81
N GLN A 397 -0.24 16.28 13.33
CA GLN A 397 0.10 17.46 12.51
C GLN A 397 1.35 17.28 11.61
N ASN A 398 2.21 16.29 11.91
CA ASN A 398 3.49 16.10 11.22
C ASN A 398 3.51 14.79 10.39
N GLU A 399 2.47 13.96 10.47
CA GLU A 399 2.32 12.75 9.65
C GLU A 399 1.40 13.03 8.45
N ASN A 400 1.87 12.64 7.25
CA ASN A 400 1.06 12.70 6.03
C ASN A 400 -0.24 11.89 6.20
N MET A 401 -1.38 12.49 5.86
CA MET A 401 -2.69 11.84 5.92
C MET A 401 -2.92 10.83 4.78
N PHE A 402 -2.12 10.90 3.71
CA PHE A 402 -2.21 10.02 2.55
C PHE A 402 -1.33 8.77 2.70
N GLN A 403 -1.93 7.60 2.49
CA GLN A 403 -1.25 6.30 2.51
C GLN A 403 -0.92 5.76 1.11
N GLN A 404 -1.60 6.26 0.08
CA GLN A 404 -1.31 5.97 -1.33
C GLN A 404 -1.48 7.25 -2.16
N VAL A 405 -0.61 7.45 -3.14
CA VAL A 405 -0.67 8.57 -4.10
C VAL A 405 -0.30 8.03 -5.48
N GLN A 406 -1.09 8.39 -6.49
CA GLN A 406 -0.87 8.01 -7.89
C GLN A 406 -1.00 9.25 -8.79
N ALA A 407 -0.31 9.24 -9.94
CA ALA A 407 -0.54 10.24 -10.99
C ALA A 407 -2.00 10.16 -11.49
N TYR A 408 -2.60 11.31 -11.74
CA TYR A 408 -3.98 11.42 -12.23
C TYR A 408 -4.17 12.76 -12.94
N ASN A 409 -3.74 12.82 -14.21
CA ASN A 409 -3.70 14.03 -15.01
C ASN A 409 -5.04 14.25 -15.71
N THR A 410 -5.84 15.22 -15.26
CA THR A 410 -7.15 15.55 -15.84
C THR A 410 -7.61 16.95 -15.38
N VAL A 411 -8.71 17.47 -15.92
CA VAL A 411 -9.36 18.71 -15.43
C VAL A 411 -10.68 18.36 -14.77
N LEU A 412 -10.77 18.62 -13.46
CA LEU A 412 -12.01 18.50 -12.69
C LEU A 412 -12.53 19.88 -12.29
N MET A 413 -13.82 19.96 -12.03
CA MET A 413 -14.56 21.16 -11.68
C MET A 413 -15.15 21.01 -10.28
N VAL A 414 -15.12 22.07 -9.47
CA VAL A 414 -15.76 22.08 -8.15
C VAL A 414 -17.28 21.95 -8.32
N SER A 415 -17.83 20.87 -7.77
CA SER A 415 -19.27 20.57 -7.80
C SER A 415 -19.97 20.81 -6.45
N ASN A 416 -19.23 20.87 -5.34
CA ASN A 416 -19.82 21.16 -4.04
C ASN A 416 -20.30 22.62 -4.00
N TYR A 417 -21.59 22.83 -3.70
CA TYR A 417 -22.20 24.16 -3.69
C TYR A 417 -21.67 25.09 -2.59
N LYS A 418 -20.98 24.55 -1.57
CA LYS A 418 -20.24 25.32 -0.55
C LYS A 418 -18.78 25.59 -0.95
N GLY A 419 -18.39 25.22 -2.17
CA GLY A 419 -17.02 25.16 -2.64
C GLY A 419 -16.24 23.96 -2.07
N ALA A 420 -15.06 23.71 -2.62
CA ALA A 420 -14.18 22.62 -2.16
C ALA A 420 -13.07 23.18 -1.25
N VAL A 421 -13.01 22.76 0.02
CA VAL A 421 -12.02 23.25 0.98
C VAL A 421 -10.66 22.60 0.69
N ILE A 422 -9.64 23.40 0.33
CA ILE A 422 -8.26 22.90 0.21
C ILE A 422 -7.78 22.38 1.57
N LYS A 423 -7.04 21.28 1.53
CA LYS A 423 -6.16 20.84 2.61
C LYS A 423 -4.75 20.55 2.12
N ASP A 424 -3.79 20.63 3.02
CA ASP A 424 -2.43 20.10 2.81
C ASP A 424 -2.35 18.60 3.15
N SER A 425 -1.17 18.00 2.91
CA SER A 425 -0.84 16.63 3.35
C SER A 425 -0.99 16.37 4.85
N PHE A 426 -1.12 17.41 5.67
CA PHE A 426 -1.20 17.35 7.13
C PHE A 426 -2.61 17.69 7.66
N ASN A 427 -3.61 17.71 6.76
CA ASN A 427 -5.03 17.98 7.06
C ASN A 427 -5.29 19.39 7.64
N ASN A 428 -4.37 20.34 7.46
CA ASN A 428 -4.61 21.76 7.75
C ASN A 428 -5.47 22.37 6.64
N LYS A 429 -6.36 23.31 6.98
CA LYS A 429 -7.28 23.95 6.02
C LYS A 429 -6.59 25.11 5.29
N GLY A 430 -6.71 25.14 3.96
CA GLY A 430 -6.39 26.28 3.11
C GLY A 430 -7.64 27.07 2.72
N LYS A 431 -7.57 27.78 1.58
CA LYS A 431 -8.70 28.50 0.97
C LYS A 431 -9.77 27.52 0.47
N THR A 432 -11.01 27.99 0.36
CA THR A 432 -12.09 27.26 -0.34
C THR A 432 -12.04 27.61 -1.83
N LEU A 433 -12.09 26.60 -2.70
CA LEU A 433 -12.24 26.76 -4.13
C LEU A 433 -13.71 27.08 -4.47
N PRO A 434 -14.00 28.13 -5.26
CA PRO A 434 -15.37 28.46 -5.68
C PRO A 434 -16.04 27.32 -6.46
N ILE A 435 -17.37 27.20 -6.33
CA ILE A 435 -18.20 26.36 -7.20
C ILE A 435 -17.90 26.66 -8.69
N TYR A 436 -17.96 25.64 -9.55
CA TYR A 436 -17.66 25.69 -10.98
C TYR A 436 -16.23 26.12 -11.39
N SER A 437 -15.35 26.47 -10.44
CA SER A 437 -13.94 26.66 -10.75
C SER A 437 -13.30 25.35 -11.24
N SER A 438 -12.57 25.41 -12.35
CA SER A 438 -11.91 24.28 -13.00
C SER A 438 -10.44 24.20 -12.59
N TRP A 439 -9.97 23.00 -12.23
CA TRP A 439 -8.62 22.77 -11.71
C TRP A 439 -7.93 21.61 -12.43
N GLN A 440 -6.67 21.85 -12.80
CA GLN A 440 -5.76 20.83 -13.29
C GLN A 440 -5.44 19.88 -12.12
N ILE A 441 -5.95 18.65 -12.19
CA ILE A 441 -5.59 17.61 -11.25
C ILE A 441 -4.30 16.96 -11.73
N THR A 442 -3.37 16.76 -10.80
CA THR A 442 -2.06 16.15 -11.07
C THR A 442 -1.92 14.77 -10.44
N GLN A 443 -2.58 14.56 -9.30
CA GLN A 443 -2.51 13.31 -8.53
C GLN A 443 -3.86 12.99 -7.90
N LYS A 444 -4.12 11.69 -7.75
CA LYS A 444 -5.19 11.13 -6.91
C LYS A 444 -4.50 10.51 -5.69
N ALA A 445 -4.93 10.91 -4.51
CA ALA A 445 -4.44 10.40 -3.23
C ALA A 445 -5.55 9.64 -2.50
N ILE A 446 -5.16 8.69 -1.66
CA ILE A 446 -6.05 7.95 -0.76
C ILE A 446 -5.54 8.15 0.66
N ASP A 447 -6.41 8.67 1.53
CA ASP A 447 -6.10 8.89 2.93
C ASP A 447 -6.07 7.58 3.74
N LYS A 448 -5.53 7.62 4.96
CA LYS A 448 -5.44 6.50 5.92
C LYS A 448 -6.79 5.78 6.16
N THR A 449 -7.93 6.37 5.79
CA THR A 449 -9.28 5.81 5.97
C THR A 449 -9.95 5.36 4.66
N GLY A 450 -9.26 5.46 3.53
CA GLY A 450 -9.80 5.15 2.20
C GLY A 450 -10.52 6.31 1.51
N GLY A 451 -10.53 7.52 2.09
CA GLY A 451 -11.06 8.71 1.44
C GLY A 451 -10.20 9.13 0.25
N VAL A 452 -10.83 9.47 -0.88
CA VAL A 452 -10.14 9.86 -2.12
C VAL A 452 -10.03 11.39 -2.20
N TRP A 453 -8.85 11.87 -2.57
CA TRP A 453 -8.51 13.29 -2.69
C TRP A 453 -7.84 13.58 -4.03
N TYR A 454 -8.04 14.79 -4.56
CA TYR A 454 -7.44 15.26 -5.81
C TYR A 454 -6.49 16.43 -5.58
N ARG A 455 -5.28 16.34 -6.13
CA ARG A 455 -4.22 17.35 -5.99
C ARG A 455 -4.38 18.47 -7.03
N VAL A 456 -4.88 19.61 -6.57
CA VAL A 456 -5.14 20.84 -7.34
C VAL A 456 -3.96 21.80 -7.40
N GLY A 457 -2.94 21.61 -6.54
CA GLY A 457 -1.76 22.47 -6.47
C GLY A 457 -0.63 21.88 -5.63
N THR A 458 0.46 22.65 -5.45
CA THR A 458 1.63 22.20 -4.67
C THR A 458 1.27 22.04 -3.20
N ASN A 459 1.22 20.78 -2.75
CA ASN A 459 0.68 20.35 -1.46
C ASN A 459 -0.74 20.87 -1.17
N GLN A 460 -1.60 20.92 -2.20
CA GLN A 460 -2.99 21.34 -2.08
C GLN A 460 -3.92 20.29 -2.67
N TYR A 461 -4.83 19.78 -1.84
CA TYR A 461 -5.74 18.69 -2.13
C TYR A 461 -7.18 19.06 -1.77
N VAL A 462 -8.15 18.54 -2.50
CA VAL A 462 -9.58 18.64 -2.20
C VAL A 462 -10.24 17.26 -2.18
N SER A 463 -11.35 17.11 -1.47
CA SER A 463 -12.08 15.84 -1.43
C SER A 463 -12.61 15.49 -2.83
N ALA A 464 -12.49 14.23 -3.23
CA ALA A 464 -13.05 13.76 -4.50
C ALA A 464 -14.59 13.83 -4.55
N THR A 465 -15.26 13.95 -3.40
CA THR A 465 -16.72 14.22 -3.34
C THR A 465 -17.08 15.61 -3.83
N ASP A 466 -16.15 16.56 -3.76
CA ASP A 466 -16.41 17.98 -4.02
C ASP A 466 -16.09 18.38 -5.46
N MET A 467 -15.66 17.42 -6.28
CA MET A 467 -15.15 17.59 -7.64
C MET A 467 -15.83 16.61 -8.62
N HIS A 468 -16.24 17.09 -9.79
CA HIS A 468 -16.72 16.26 -10.91
C HIS A 468 -15.93 16.57 -12.20
N ALA A 469 -16.12 15.77 -13.25
CA ALA A 469 -15.54 16.07 -14.56
C ALA A 469 -16.04 17.42 -15.09
N LYS A 470 -15.17 18.21 -15.75
CA LYS A 470 -15.53 19.51 -16.35
C LYS A 470 -16.55 19.36 -17.49
N THR A 471 -16.58 18.21 -18.16
CA THR A 471 -17.49 17.90 -19.27
C THR A 471 -18.65 17.04 -18.80
N ILE A 472 -19.88 17.47 -19.07
CA ILE A 472 -21.00 16.54 -19.21
C ILE A 472 -20.80 15.71 -20.50
N SER A 473 -21.03 14.40 -20.42
CA SER A 473 -20.88 13.49 -21.57
C SER A 473 -22.12 13.54 -22.45
N VAL A 474 -22.15 14.50 -23.37
CA VAL A 474 -23.21 14.65 -24.38
C VAL A 474 -22.89 13.75 -25.59
N ASN A 475 -23.68 12.70 -25.77
CA ASN A 475 -23.66 11.93 -27.02
C ASN A 475 -24.36 12.76 -28.11
N LYS A 476 -23.92 12.68 -29.37
CA LYS A 476 -24.60 13.35 -30.49
C LYS A 476 -25.27 12.32 -31.39
N ASP A 477 -26.57 12.45 -31.56
CA ASP A 477 -27.38 11.67 -32.50
C ASP A 477 -28.35 12.62 -33.21
N MET A 478 -27.77 13.47 -34.05
CA MET A 478 -28.45 14.62 -34.66
C MET A 478 -29.50 14.16 -35.69
N ILE A 479 -30.68 14.78 -35.68
CA ILE A 479 -31.67 14.63 -36.76
C ILE A 479 -31.08 15.27 -38.04
N ALA A 480 -31.16 14.56 -39.16
CA ALA A 480 -30.75 15.07 -40.47
C ALA A 480 -31.91 15.83 -41.15
N GLY A 481 -31.60 16.91 -41.87
CA GLY A 481 -32.59 17.69 -42.63
C GLY A 481 -33.40 18.72 -41.83
N LEU A 482 -33.00 19.02 -40.58
CA LEU A 482 -33.67 20.02 -39.75
C LEU A 482 -33.65 21.44 -40.39
N PRO A 483 -34.72 22.25 -40.22
CA PRO A 483 -34.75 23.63 -40.70
C PRO A 483 -33.72 24.53 -40.01
N ASN A 484 -32.91 25.25 -40.79
CA ASN A 484 -31.89 26.18 -40.28
C ASN A 484 -32.49 27.54 -39.86
N ASN A 485 -33.41 27.52 -38.89
CA ASN A 485 -34.02 28.74 -38.33
C ASN A 485 -33.32 29.12 -37.02
N HIS A 486 -32.96 30.39 -36.86
CA HIS A 486 -32.36 30.89 -35.62
C HIS A 486 -33.40 31.21 -34.54
N SER A 487 -33.01 31.06 -33.27
CA SER A 487 -33.78 31.49 -32.10
C SER A 487 -33.10 32.67 -31.38
N SER A 488 -33.86 33.45 -30.60
CA SER A 488 -33.36 34.67 -29.92
C SER A 488 -32.53 34.42 -28.65
N ASN A 489 -32.33 33.15 -28.27
CA ASN A 489 -31.50 32.72 -27.14
C ASN A 489 -31.87 33.42 -25.81
N GLU A 490 -33.17 33.45 -25.52
CA GLU A 490 -33.72 34.05 -24.30
C GLU A 490 -33.92 33.02 -23.18
N ILE A 491 -34.20 31.76 -23.52
CA ILE A 491 -34.63 30.73 -22.57
C ILE A 491 -33.98 29.35 -22.82
N ILE A 492 -33.89 28.53 -21.77
CA ILE A 492 -33.81 27.08 -21.87
C ILE A 492 -35.17 26.52 -21.46
N VAL A 493 -35.73 25.55 -22.18
CA VAL A 493 -37.01 24.93 -21.82
C VAL A 493 -36.80 23.53 -21.26
N ALA A 494 -37.40 23.28 -20.10
CA ALA A 494 -37.34 22.05 -19.34
C ALA A 494 -38.64 21.26 -19.55
N HIS A 495 -38.52 20.08 -20.18
CA HIS A 495 -39.59 19.16 -20.55
C HIS A 495 -39.45 17.79 -19.87
N GLU A 496 -40.49 16.98 -19.91
CA GLU A 496 -40.44 15.54 -19.66
C GLU A 496 -41.41 14.82 -20.61
N SER A 497 -41.05 13.60 -21.01
CA SER A 497 -41.51 13.05 -22.30
C SER A 497 -42.99 12.70 -22.41
N GLY A 498 -43.78 12.90 -21.36
CA GLY A 498 -45.23 12.74 -21.39
C GLY A 498 -45.72 11.28 -21.40
N THR A 499 -44.88 10.31 -21.78
CA THR A 499 -45.25 8.90 -22.04
C THR A 499 -45.16 8.00 -20.79
N PRO A 500 -46.25 7.76 -20.01
CA PRO A 500 -46.17 6.90 -18.83
C PRO A 500 -45.96 5.41 -19.18
N ALA A 501 -46.29 4.98 -20.40
CA ALA A 501 -46.10 3.59 -20.86
C ALA A 501 -44.61 3.20 -20.90
N GLU A 502 -43.77 4.09 -21.43
CA GLU A 502 -42.32 3.88 -21.52
C GLU A 502 -41.61 3.98 -20.16
N ALA A 503 -42.26 4.47 -19.11
CA ALA A 503 -41.64 4.59 -17.78
C ALA A 503 -41.22 3.23 -17.16
N ASN A 504 -41.74 2.10 -17.65
CA ASN A 504 -41.30 0.75 -17.27
C ASN A 504 -40.26 0.14 -18.24
N ASN A 505 -39.99 0.79 -19.38
CA ASN A 505 -39.13 0.28 -20.43
C ASN A 505 -37.64 0.58 -20.11
N PRO A 506 -36.73 -0.40 -20.09
CA PRO A 506 -35.30 -0.14 -19.89
C PRO A 506 -34.69 0.74 -20.99
N ASN A 507 -35.32 0.81 -22.18
CA ASN A 507 -34.84 1.56 -23.34
C ASN A 507 -35.68 2.82 -23.63
N ALA A 508 -36.41 3.35 -22.64
CA ALA A 508 -37.32 4.50 -22.82
C ALA A 508 -36.67 5.69 -23.56
N LEU A 509 -35.45 6.06 -23.15
CA LEU A 509 -34.67 7.14 -23.78
C LEU A 509 -34.41 6.87 -25.26
N GLU A 510 -33.98 5.66 -25.61
CA GLU A 510 -33.70 5.24 -26.98
C GLU A 510 -34.97 5.20 -27.84
N ASN A 511 -36.09 4.76 -27.28
CA ASN A 511 -37.37 4.66 -27.97
C ASN A 511 -37.96 6.04 -28.28
N GLU A 512 -37.96 6.95 -27.31
CA GLU A 512 -38.45 8.33 -27.48
C GLU A 512 -37.60 9.09 -28.52
N ILE A 513 -36.27 8.94 -28.48
CA ILE A 513 -35.37 9.51 -29.50
C ILE A 513 -35.65 8.92 -30.88
N ALA A 514 -35.84 7.60 -30.99
CA ALA A 514 -36.17 6.95 -32.27
C ALA A 514 -37.54 7.40 -32.81
N TYR A 515 -38.54 7.54 -31.95
CA TYR A 515 -39.87 8.04 -32.30
C TYR A 515 -39.79 9.49 -32.80
N MET A 516 -39.13 10.38 -32.05
CA MET A 516 -38.92 11.78 -32.45
C MET A 516 -38.15 11.88 -33.79
N LYS A 517 -37.09 11.09 -33.99
CA LYS A 517 -36.32 11.08 -35.25
C LYS A 517 -37.15 10.67 -36.47
N ASN A 518 -38.21 9.87 -36.28
CA ASN A 518 -39.14 9.48 -37.34
C ASN A 518 -40.30 10.47 -37.54
N HIS A 519 -40.59 11.35 -36.57
CA HIS A 519 -41.73 12.27 -36.57
C HIS A 519 -41.32 13.75 -36.38
N TRP A 520 -40.06 14.09 -36.64
CA TRP A 520 -39.48 15.41 -36.33
C TRP A 520 -40.22 16.59 -36.99
N THR A 521 -40.88 16.35 -38.12
CA THR A 521 -41.70 17.34 -38.84
C THR A 521 -42.94 17.77 -38.06
N SER A 522 -43.34 17.02 -37.03
CA SER A 522 -44.36 17.39 -36.05
C SER A 522 -43.73 18.09 -34.84
N ALA A 523 -42.75 17.43 -34.18
CA ALA A 523 -42.07 17.97 -33.02
C ALA A 523 -40.64 17.40 -32.85
N TYR A 524 -39.71 18.23 -32.38
CA TYR A 524 -38.37 17.81 -31.97
C TYR A 524 -37.72 18.79 -30.98
N VAL A 525 -36.87 18.27 -30.09
CA VAL A 525 -36.10 19.04 -29.09
C VAL A 525 -34.59 18.95 -29.32
N THR A 526 -33.82 19.81 -28.66
CA THR A 526 -32.35 19.82 -28.79
C THR A 526 -31.65 18.70 -28.03
N HIS A 527 -32.19 18.28 -26.88
CA HIS A 527 -31.54 17.32 -25.99
C HIS A 527 -32.54 16.41 -25.29
N TRP A 528 -32.06 15.22 -24.93
CA TRP A 528 -32.73 14.23 -24.11
C TRP A 528 -31.84 13.76 -22.97
N VAL A 529 -32.44 13.47 -21.81
CA VAL A 529 -31.78 12.90 -20.63
C VAL A 529 -32.55 11.69 -20.12
N GLY A 530 -31.86 10.60 -19.81
CA GLY A 530 -32.48 9.38 -19.27
C GLY A 530 -31.48 8.23 -19.10
N HIS A 531 -31.99 7.00 -18.98
CA HIS A 531 -31.18 5.76 -18.94
C HIS A 531 -30.02 5.80 -17.93
N GLY A 532 -30.24 6.36 -16.73
CA GLY A 532 -29.26 6.41 -15.66
C GLY A 532 -28.25 7.56 -15.76
N GLY A 533 -28.65 8.69 -16.36
CA GLY A 533 -27.85 9.91 -16.52
C GLY A 533 -27.19 10.08 -17.89
N LYS A 534 -27.59 9.31 -18.90
CA LYS A 534 -27.15 9.48 -20.29
C LYS A 534 -27.78 10.75 -20.86
N ILE A 535 -26.97 11.56 -21.53
CA ILE A 535 -27.40 12.76 -22.27
C ILE A 535 -27.20 12.51 -23.77
N VAL A 536 -28.19 12.87 -24.59
CA VAL A 536 -28.11 12.85 -26.05
C VAL A 536 -28.51 14.23 -26.59
N GLN A 537 -27.71 14.81 -27.49
CA GLN A 537 -28.07 15.96 -28.30
C GLN A 537 -28.61 15.48 -29.66
N THR A 538 -29.79 15.98 -30.00
CA THR A 538 -30.58 15.58 -31.18
C THR A 538 -30.82 16.72 -32.17
N ALA A 539 -30.68 17.98 -31.75
CA ALA A 539 -30.66 19.15 -32.63
C ALA A 539 -29.63 20.19 -32.18
N PRO A 540 -29.20 21.12 -33.06
CA PRO A 540 -28.27 22.19 -32.69
C PRO A 540 -28.85 23.13 -31.63
N VAL A 541 -27.98 23.73 -30.83
CA VAL A 541 -28.34 24.81 -29.89
C VAL A 541 -28.24 26.17 -30.59
N GLY A 542 -29.07 27.13 -30.18
CA GLY A 542 -29.18 28.43 -30.86
C GLY A 542 -29.89 28.39 -32.22
N GLN A 543 -30.53 27.27 -32.52
CA GLN A 543 -31.51 27.12 -33.59
C GLN A 543 -32.87 26.79 -32.97
N MET A 544 -33.94 27.20 -33.64
CA MET A 544 -35.30 26.89 -33.22
C MET A 544 -35.55 25.38 -33.26
N SER A 545 -35.93 24.81 -32.12
CA SER A 545 -36.53 23.46 -32.01
C SER A 545 -38.05 23.58 -31.96
N TRP A 546 -38.78 22.49 -32.20
CA TRP A 546 -40.25 22.46 -32.23
C TRP A 546 -40.81 21.59 -31.11
N GLY A 547 -40.94 22.15 -29.91
CA GLY A 547 -41.42 21.41 -28.73
C GLY A 547 -42.25 22.22 -27.72
N CYS A 548 -42.38 23.54 -27.87
CA CYS A 548 -43.10 24.39 -26.90
C CYS A 548 -43.89 25.57 -27.50
N GLY A 549 -44.53 25.37 -28.65
CA GLY A 549 -45.33 26.41 -29.32
C GLY A 549 -44.50 27.50 -30.02
N PRO A 550 -45.05 28.23 -31.00
CA PRO A 550 -44.29 29.16 -31.86
C PRO A 550 -43.39 30.17 -31.13
N THR A 551 -43.90 30.88 -30.13
CA THR A 551 -43.15 31.92 -29.38
C THR A 551 -42.11 31.31 -28.46
N GLY A 552 -42.39 30.15 -27.85
CA GLY A 552 -41.40 29.40 -27.06
C GLY A 552 -40.26 28.87 -27.94
N ASN A 553 -40.60 28.25 -29.07
CA ASN A 553 -39.70 27.73 -30.09
C ASN A 553 -38.74 28.81 -30.62
N ALA A 554 -39.27 29.98 -30.97
CA ALA A 554 -38.47 31.12 -31.45
C ALA A 554 -37.52 31.71 -30.40
N LYS A 555 -37.75 31.47 -29.09
CA LYS A 555 -36.96 32.01 -27.98
C LYS A 555 -35.94 31.05 -27.38
N ALA A 556 -36.10 29.74 -27.59
CA ALA A 556 -35.29 28.72 -26.94
C ALA A 556 -33.88 28.59 -27.54
N PHE A 557 -32.83 28.80 -26.74
CA PHE A 557 -31.47 28.36 -27.08
C PHE A 557 -31.38 26.83 -27.09
N ALA A 558 -32.11 26.19 -26.18
CA ALA A 558 -32.23 24.74 -26.08
C ALA A 558 -33.57 24.35 -25.46
N GLN A 559 -34.10 23.21 -25.91
CA GLN A 559 -35.23 22.50 -25.29
C GLN A 559 -34.72 21.12 -24.86
N VAL A 560 -35.01 20.71 -23.63
CA VAL A 560 -34.39 19.55 -22.97
C VAL A 560 -35.46 18.64 -22.38
N GLU A 561 -35.52 17.42 -22.89
CA GLU A 561 -36.41 16.37 -22.45
C GLU A 561 -35.83 15.50 -21.33
N LEU A 562 -36.72 15.05 -20.45
CA LEU A 562 -36.44 14.04 -19.42
C LEU A 562 -37.30 12.81 -19.71
N ALA A 563 -36.66 11.74 -20.21
CA ALA A 563 -37.33 10.47 -20.46
C ALA A 563 -37.82 9.86 -19.13
N ARG A 564 -39.07 9.40 -19.12
CA ARG A 564 -39.67 8.83 -17.90
C ARG A 564 -39.03 7.51 -17.51
N THR A 565 -38.89 7.30 -16.19
CA THR A 565 -38.62 6.00 -15.57
C THR A 565 -39.34 5.89 -14.23
N ASN A 566 -39.88 4.71 -13.92
CA ASN A 566 -40.47 4.38 -12.63
C ASN A 566 -39.41 3.91 -11.61
N ASN A 567 -38.16 3.70 -12.02
CA ASN A 567 -37.09 3.32 -11.11
C ASN A 567 -36.46 4.53 -10.43
N LYS A 568 -36.74 4.73 -9.14
CA LYS A 568 -36.23 5.84 -8.33
C LYS A 568 -34.69 5.99 -8.36
N ALA A 569 -33.94 4.90 -8.45
CA ALA A 569 -32.47 4.94 -8.48
C ALA A 569 -31.92 5.31 -9.87
N THR A 570 -32.68 5.05 -10.94
CA THR A 570 -32.41 5.56 -12.29
C THR A 570 -32.76 7.05 -12.35
N PHE A 571 -33.98 7.42 -11.95
CA PHE A 571 -34.45 8.81 -11.87
C PHE A 571 -33.48 9.73 -11.13
N ASN A 572 -32.95 9.31 -9.97
CA ASN A 572 -32.01 10.13 -9.20
C ASN A 572 -30.73 10.49 -9.99
N LYS A 573 -30.31 9.66 -10.96
CA LYS A 573 -29.17 9.94 -11.86
C LYS A 573 -29.60 10.80 -13.05
N ASP A 574 -30.77 10.52 -13.61
CA ASP A 574 -31.37 11.25 -14.73
C ASP A 574 -31.60 12.71 -14.32
N TYR A 575 -32.30 12.94 -13.21
CA TYR A 575 -32.56 14.25 -12.62
C TYR A 575 -31.27 15.02 -12.28
N GLN A 576 -30.24 14.35 -11.74
CA GLN A 576 -28.95 15.00 -11.50
C GLN A 576 -28.27 15.42 -12.82
N SER A 577 -28.38 14.61 -13.88
CA SER A 577 -27.81 14.94 -15.20
C SER A 577 -28.62 16.03 -15.91
N TYR A 578 -29.94 16.03 -15.73
CA TYR A 578 -30.89 16.99 -16.28
C TYR A 578 -30.70 18.39 -15.68
N VAL A 579 -30.63 18.52 -14.35
CA VAL A 579 -30.31 19.80 -13.69
C VAL A 579 -28.90 20.31 -14.06
N ARG A 580 -27.92 19.40 -14.21
CA ARG A 580 -26.57 19.77 -14.70
C ARG A 580 -26.60 20.27 -16.15
N LEU A 581 -27.34 19.62 -17.03
CA LEU A 581 -27.48 19.99 -18.44
C LEU A 581 -28.24 21.32 -18.61
N LEU A 582 -29.39 21.49 -17.96
CA LEU A 582 -30.17 22.73 -17.99
C LEU A 582 -29.34 23.95 -17.56
N ARG A 583 -28.55 23.80 -16.49
CA ARG A 583 -27.61 24.84 -16.03
C ARG A 583 -26.47 25.09 -17.03
N PHE A 584 -25.84 24.03 -17.54
CA PHE A 584 -24.76 24.13 -18.54
C PHE A 584 -25.21 24.82 -19.83
N LEU A 585 -26.44 24.56 -20.29
CA LEU A 585 -27.02 25.23 -21.46
C LEU A 585 -27.36 26.70 -21.15
N ALA A 586 -27.82 27.02 -19.93
CA ALA A 586 -27.99 28.40 -19.50
C ALA A 586 -26.65 29.16 -19.41
N ASP A 587 -25.56 28.50 -18.98
CA ASP A 587 -24.20 29.04 -19.02
C ASP A 587 -23.75 29.31 -20.46
N GLN A 588 -24.00 28.38 -21.40
CA GLN A 588 -23.68 28.57 -22.83
C GLN A 588 -24.47 29.72 -23.48
N ALA A 589 -25.73 29.92 -23.08
CA ALA A 589 -26.58 31.01 -23.57
C ALA A 589 -26.33 32.35 -22.84
N GLY A 590 -25.58 32.35 -21.73
CA GLY A 590 -25.38 33.54 -20.89
C GLY A 590 -26.64 34.01 -20.17
N ILE A 591 -27.52 33.11 -19.74
CA ILE A 591 -28.82 33.43 -19.12
C ILE A 591 -28.98 32.87 -17.69
N SER A 592 -30.00 33.39 -16.99
CA SER A 592 -30.26 33.09 -15.57
C SER A 592 -30.76 31.65 -15.33
N TYR A 593 -30.24 30.99 -14.29
CA TYR A 593 -30.75 29.70 -13.83
C TYR A 593 -32.11 29.78 -13.09
N LYS A 594 -32.66 30.99 -12.88
CA LYS A 594 -33.92 31.17 -12.12
C LYS A 594 -35.11 30.60 -12.91
N LEU A 595 -35.64 29.47 -12.44
CA LEU A 595 -36.82 28.81 -13.01
C LEU A 595 -38.07 29.70 -12.97
N ASP A 596 -38.80 29.76 -14.09
CA ASP A 596 -40.17 30.29 -14.22
C ASP A 596 -40.38 31.75 -13.76
N GLN A 597 -39.29 32.52 -13.66
CA GLN A 597 -39.35 33.96 -13.40
C GLN A 597 -39.56 34.77 -14.70
N GLY A 598 -39.92 36.04 -14.59
CA GLY A 598 -39.92 36.96 -15.75
C GLY A 598 -38.52 37.16 -16.36
N GLY A 599 -38.47 37.46 -17.66
CA GLY A 599 -37.22 37.71 -18.39
C GLY A 599 -36.43 36.46 -18.75
N LYS A 600 -35.18 36.64 -19.24
CA LYS A 600 -34.32 35.55 -19.72
C LYS A 600 -33.99 34.51 -18.64
N GLY A 601 -34.00 33.23 -18.99
CA GLY A 601 -33.62 32.13 -18.10
C GLY A 601 -34.36 30.82 -18.35
N ILE A 602 -34.17 29.85 -17.46
CA ILE A 602 -34.78 28.51 -17.57
C ILE A 602 -36.30 28.58 -17.33
N LYS A 603 -37.10 27.94 -18.19
CA LYS A 603 -38.58 27.84 -18.11
C LYS A 603 -39.01 26.38 -18.13
N THR A 604 -40.12 26.06 -17.49
CA THR A 604 -40.89 24.84 -17.75
C THR A 604 -41.81 25.02 -18.95
N HIS A 605 -42.21 23.93 -19.60
CA HIS A 605 -43.27 23.98 -20.60
C HIS A 605 -44.58 24.52 -20.00
N SER A 606 -44.90 24.12 -18.76
CA SER A 606 -45.99 24.69 -17.97
C SER A 606 -45.96 26.22 -17.88
N TRP A 607 -44.78 26.84 -17.75
CA TRP A 607 -44.66 28.31 -17.77
C TRP A 607 -44.92 28.89 -19.17
N ILE A 608 -44.46 28.22 -20.23
CA ILE A 608 -44.67 28.64 -21.62
C ILE A 608 -46.17 28.65 -21.97
N SER A 609 -46.89 27.57 -21.68
CA SER A 609 -48.35 27.46 -21.84
C SER A 609 -49.11 28.56 -21.10
N ASN A 610 -48.70 28.85 -19.86
CA ASN A 610 -49.32 29.90 -19.02
C ASN A 610 -48.89 31.34 -19.39
N THR A 611 -47.88 31.53 -20.26
CA THR A 611 -47.38 32.87 -20.63
C THR A 611 -47.76 33.28 -22.05
N TYR A 612 -47.84 32.33 -22.98
CA TYR A 612 -48.15 32.62 -24.39
C TYR A 612 -49.48 32.04 -24.88
N HIS A 613 -50.05 31.06 -24.18
CA HIS A 613 -51.35 30.43 -24.50
C HIS A 613 -51.45 29.79 -25.91
N GLU A 614 -50.30 29.49 -26.52
CA GLU A 614 -50.19 28.81 -27.82
C GLU A 614 -50.28 27.27 -27.70
N VAL A 615 -50.07 26.75 -26.49
CA VAL A 615 -50.03 25.33 -26.11
C VAL A 615 -50.58 25.17 -24.69
N ASP A 616 -51.04 23.97 -24.32
CA ASP A 616 -51.71 23.63 -23.06
C ASP A 616 -50.91 22.71 -22.12
N HIS A 617 -49.71 22.30 -22.56
CA HIS A 617 -48.80 21.39 -21.85
C HIS A 617 -48.42 21.85 -20.43
N THR A 618 -48.14 20.89 -19.53
CA THR A 618 -47.88 21.14 -18.09
C THR A 618 -46.60 20.49 -17.55
N ASP A 619 -45.76 19.95 -18.42
CA ASP A 619 -44.44 19.40 -18.08
C ASP A 619 -43.46 20.45 -17.52
N PRO A 620 -42.49 20.06 -16.67
CA PRO A 620 -42.22 18.71 -16.18
C PRO A 620 -42.79 18.42 -14.78
N TYR A 621 -43.64 19.31 -14.26
CA TYR A 621 -43.98 19.34 -12.84
C TYR A 621 -44.74 18.10 -12.33
N GLY A 622 -45.62 17.50 -13.14
CA GLY A 622 -46.37 16.31 -12.74
C GLY A 622 -45.46 15.11 -12.48
N TYR A 623 -44.56 14.80 -13.42
CA TYR A 623 -43.61 13.70 -13.30
C TYR A 623 -42.53 13.96 -12.23
N LEU A 624 -41.99 15.18 -12.14
CA LEU A 624 -41.07 15.53 -11.05
C LEU A 624 -41.72 15.34 -9.67
N GLN A 625 -43.00 15.73 -9.52
CA GLN A 625 -43.71 15.61 -8.25
C GLN A 625 -44.06 14.15 -7.90
N SER A 626 -44.39 13.29 -8.86
CA SER A 626 -44.55 11.85 -8.61
C SER A 626 -43.21 11.19 -8.21
N MET A 627 -42.10 11.71 -8.74
CA MET A 627 -40.74 11.37 -8.33
C MET A 627 -40.25 12.16 -7.10
N GLY A 628 -41.13 12.83 -6.35
CA GLY A 628 -40.82 13.46 -5.07
C GLY A 628 -39.98 14.74 -5.12
N ILE A 629 -39.85 15.36 -6.31
CA ILE A 629 -39.25 16.67 -6.51
C ILE A 629 -40.38 17.70 -6.67
N SER A 630 -40.57 18.56 -5.66
CA SER A 630 -41.57 19.64 -5.73
C SER A 630 -41.09 20.81 -6.61
N LYS A 631 -42.02 21.68 -7.05
CA LYS A 631 -41.69 22.89 -7.84
C LYS A 631 -40.59 23.72 -7.17
N ALA A 632 -40.69 23.92 -5.86
CA ALA A 632 -39.73 24.67 -5.06
C ALA A 632 -38.35 23.97 -4.96
N GLN A 633 -38.33 22.63 -4.90
CA GLN A 633 -37.08 21.87 -4.89
C GLN A 633 -36.39 21.92 -6.27
N PHE A 634 -37.14 21.79 -7.37
CA PHE A 634 -36.57 21.94 -8.73
C PHE A 634 -36.03 23.35 -9.00
N ALA A 635 -36.77 24.40 -8.62
CA ALA A 635 -36.29 25.79 -8.72
C ALA A 635 -35.03 26.03 -7.88
N LYS A 636 -34.95 25.42 -6.69
CA LYS A 636 -33.78 25.48 -5.80
C LYS A 636 -32.58 24.72 -6.38
N ASP A 637 -32.78 23.54 -6.96
CA ASP A 637 -31.73 22.71 -7.55
C ASP A 637 -31.19 23.35 -8.84
N LEU A 638 -32.04 23.97 -9.66
CA LEU A 638 -31.61 24.78 -10.79
C LEU A 638 -30.86 26.04 -10.33
N ALA A 639 -31.27 26.71 -9.26
CA ALA A 639 -30.57 27.88 -8.75
C ALA A 639 -29.20 27.56 -8.10
N ASN A 640 -29.09 26.47 -7.33
CA ASN A 640 -27.96 26.19 -6.44
C ASN A 640 -27.12 24.94 -6.79
N GLY A 641 -27.62 24.05 -7.65
CA GLY A 641 -27.04 22.72 -7.91
C GLY A 641 -27.54 21.61 -6.98
N ILE A 642 -27.08 20.38 -7.25
CA ILE A 642 -27.34 19.12 -6.51
C ILE A 642 -26.01 18.49 -6.10
#